data_AF-G3REF3-F1
#
_entry.id   AF-G3REF3-F1
#
_cell.length_a   1.000
_cell.length_b   1.000
_cell.length_c   1.000
_cell.angle_alpha   90.00
_cell.angle_beta   90.00
_cell.angle_gamma   90.00
#
_symmetry.space_group_name_H-M   'P 1'
#
loop_
_entity.id
_entity.type
_entity.pdbx_description
1 polymer ?
#
loop_
_entity_poly.entity_id
_entity_poly.type
_entity_poly.pdbx_seq_one_letter_code
_entity_poly.pdbx_strand_id
1 'polypeptide(L)'
;MGGCTVKPQLLLLALVLHPWNPCLGADSEKPSSIPTDKLLVITVATKESDGFHRFMQSAKYFNYTVKVLGQGEEWRGGDGINSIGGGQKVRLMKEVMEHYADQDDLVVMFTECFDVIFAGGPEEVLKKFQKANHKVVFAADGILWPDKRLADKYPVVHIGKRYLNSGGFIGYAPYVNRIVQQWNLQDNDDDQLFYTKIYIDPLKREAINITLDHKCKIFQTLNGAVDEVVLKFENGKARAKNTFYETLPVAINGNGPTKILLNYFGNYVPNSWTQDNGCTLCEFDTVDLSAVDVHPNVSIGVFIEQPTPFLPRFLDILLTLDYPKEALKLFIHNKEVYHEKDIKVFFDKAKHEIKTIKIVGPEENLSQAEARNMGMDFCRQDEKCDYYFSVDADVVLTNPRTLKILIEQNRKIIAPLVTRHGKLWSNFWGALSPDGYYARSEDYVDIVQGNRVGVWNVPYMANVYLIKGKTLRSEMNERNYFVRDKLDPDMALCRNAREMGVFMYISNRHEFGRLLSTANYNTSHYNNDLWQIFENPVDWKEKYINRDYSKIFTENIVEQPCPDVFWFPIFSEKACDELVEEMEHYGKWSGGKHHDSRISGGYENVPTDDIHMKQVDLENVWLHFIREFIAPVTLKVFAGYYTKGFALLNFVVKYSPERQRSLRPHHDASTFTINIALNNVGEDFQGGGCKFLRYNCSIESPRKGWSFMHPGRLTHLHEGLPVKNGTRYIAVSFIDP
;
A
#
# COMPACT_ATOMS: atom_id res chain seq x y z
N MET A 1 -43.23 13.09 63.46
CA MET A 1 -44.53 13.78 63.54
C MET A 1 -45.43 13.24 62.43
N GLY A 2 -46.56 12.62 62.81
CA GLY A 2 -47.69 12.18 61.96
C GLY A 2 -47.40 11.08 60.92
N GLY A 3 -47.94 9.85 60.95
CA GLY A 3 -49.09 9.27 61.66
C GLY A 3 -50.28 9.05 60.70
N CYS A 4 -50.55 7.77 60.37
CA CYS A 4 -51.86 7.11 60.09
C CYS A 4 -51.67 5.89 59.15
N THR A 5 -51.59 4.63 59.62
CA THR A 5 -52.68 3.64 59.93
C THR A 5 -53.59 3.32 58.74
N VAL A 6 -53.87 2.06 58.35
CA VAL A 6 -54.68 1.04 59.06
C VAL A 6 -54.50 -0.39 58.45
N LYS A 7 -54.50 -1.43 59.31
CA LYS A 7 -54.59 -2.91 59.09
C LYS A 7 -56.06 -3.35 58.92
N PRO A 8 -56.44 -4.53 58.36
CA PRO A 8 -56.49 -5.83 59.10
C PRO A 8 -56.30 -7.06 58.16
N GLN A 9 -56.27 -8.36 58.50
CA GLN A 9 -56.43 -9.18 59.71
C GLN A 9 -55.88 -10.60 59.38
N LEU A 10 -55.43 -11.33 60.41
CA LEU A 10 -55.07 -12.75 60.41
C LEU A 10 -56.27 -13.67 60.13
N LEU A 11 -56.00 -14.87 59.59
CA LEU A 11 -56.49 -16.10 60.23
C LEU A 11 -55.61 -17.32 59.86
N LEU A 12 -55.00 -17.92 60.88
CA LEU A 12 -54.41 -19.27 60.86
C LEU A 12 -55.53 -20.31 60.88
N LEU A 13 -55.39 -21.41 60.14
CA LEU A 13 -55.91 -22.71 60.59
C LEU A 13 -55.10 -23.86 59.97
N ALA A 14 -54.76 -24.79 60.86
CA ALA A 14 -53.90 -25.95 60.66
C ALA A 14 -54.70 -27.21 60.26
N LEU A 15 -53.97 -28.32 60.12
CA LEU A 15 -54.39 -29.74 60.08
C LEU A 15 -54.77 -30.24 58.66
N VAL A 16 -54.41 -31.43 58.16
CA VAL A 16 -53.77 -32.64 58.70
C VAL A 16 -53.53 -33.64 57.54
N LEU A 17 -52.46 -34.45 57.65
CA LEU A 17 -52.20 -35.82 57.13
C LEU A 17 -52.73 -36.25 55.73
N HIS A 18 -51.82 -36.65 54.83
CA HIS A 18 -51.41 -38.07 54.67
C HIS A 18 -50.35 -38.26 53.55
N PRO A 19 -49.49 -39.30 53.66
CA PRO A 19 -48.46 -39.61 52.68
C PRO A 19 -48.99 -40.60 51.62
N TRP A 20 -48.65 -40.42 50.33
CA TRP A 20 -48.29 -41.53 49.42
C TRP A 20 -47.92 -41.09 47.99
N ASN A 21 -46.81 -41.71 47.56
CA ASN A 21 -46.26 -42.03 46.24
C ASN A 21 -45.92 -40.95 45.19
N PRO A 22 -44.65 -40.93 44.74
CA PRO A 22 -44.26 -40.33 43.47
C PRO A 22 -44.50 -41.33 42.33
N CYS A 23 -45.33 -40.96 41.37
CA CYS A 23 -45.35 -41.58 40.04
C CYS A 23 -45.15 -40.49 38.99
N LEU A 24 -44.00 -40.61 38.31
CA LEU A 24 -43.77 -40.36 36.88
C LEU A 24 -44.24 -39.02 36.31
N GLY A 25 -43.27 -38.12 36.11
CA GLY A 25 -43.38 -36.96 35.25
C GLY A 25 -42.04 -36.68 34.59
N ALA A 26 -41.83 -37.30 33.43
CA ALA A 26 -40.82 -37.07 32.39
C ALA A 26 -39.65 -36.13 32.74
N ASP A 27 -38.45 -36.72 32.83
CA ASP A 27 -37.20 -36.01 32.58
C ASP A 27 -37.31 -35.33 31.21
N SER A 28 -37.19 -34.00 31.19
CA SER A 28 -36.93 -33.28 29.96
C SER A 28 -35.48 -33.57 29.57
N GLU A 29 -35.29 -34.61 28.76
CA GLU A 29 -34.01 -34.88 28.10
C GLU A 29 -33.58 -33.61 27.36
N LYS A 30 -32.49 -32.99 27.83
CA LYS A 30 -31.78 -32.00 27.02
C LYS A 30 -31.42 -32.70 25.71
N PRO A 31 -31.76 -32.13 24.53
CA PRO A 31 -31.38 -32.75 23.28
C PRO A 31 -29.86 -32.97 23.26
N SER A 32 -29.44 -34.21 23.06
CA SER A 32 -28.02 -34.56 22.95
C SER A 32 -27.36 -33.71 21.87
N SER A 33 -26.20 -33.14 22.16
CA SER A 33 -25.42 -32.37 21.18
C SER A 33 -25.05 -33.27 20.00
N ILE A 34 -25.26 -32.81 18.77
CA ILE A 34 -24.84 -33.54 17.56
C ILE A 34 -23.31 -33.61 17.56
N PRO A 35 -22.70 -34.81 17.44
CA PRO A 35 -21.26 -34.96 17.32
C PRO A 35 -20.71 -34.24 16.06
N THR A 36 -19.51 -33.65 16.16
CA THR A 36 -18.93 -32.86 15.05
C THR A 36 -18.54 -33.69 13.83
N ASP A 37 -18.27 -34.99 14.01
CA ASP A 37 -18.01 -35.96 12.94
C ASP A 37 -19.26 -36.24 12.08
N LYS A 38 -20.44 -35.84 12.56
CA LYS A 38 -21.72 -35.90 11.83
C LYS A 38 -22.03 -34.65 11.03
N LEU A 39 -21.09 -33.70 10.90
CA LEU A 39 -21.22 -32.54 10.02
C LEU A 39 -20.37 -32.71 8.76
N LEU A 40 -21.03 -32.62 7.60
CA LEU A 40 -20.37 -32.56 6.30
C LEU A 40 -20.65 -31.21 5.64
N VAL A 41 -19.59 -30.47 5.30
CA VAL A 41 -19.69 -29.27 4.47
C VAL A 41 -19.59 -29.67 3.02
N ILE A 42 -20.51 -29.21 2.18
CA ILE A 42 -20.50 -29.43 0.73
C ILE A 42 -20.41 -28.07 0.03
N THR A 43 -19.52 -27.98 -0.96
CA THR A 43 -19.39 -26.80 -1.83
C THR A 43 -19.18 -27.24 -3.27
N VAL A 44 -19.38 -26.33 -4.21
CA VAL A 44 -19.07 -26.54 -5.63
C VAL A 44 -17.91 -25.65 -6.04
N ALA A 45 -16.91 -26.22 -6.71
CA ALA A 45 -15.80 -25.48 -7.30
C ALA A 45 -15.30 -26.20 -8.56
N THR A 46 -15.46 -25.57 -9.72
CA THR A 46 -14.92 -26.07 -10.99
C THR A 46 -13.43 -25.77 -11.16
N LYS A 47 -12.93 -24.73 -10.48
CA LYS A 47 -11.53 -24.31 -10.46
C LYS A 47 -11.08 -23.84 -9.07
N GLU A 48 -9.78 -23.96 -8.80
CA GLU A 48 -9.17 -23.49 -7.55
C GLU A 48 -8.76 -22.01 -7.64
N SER A 49 -9.72 -21.11 -7.43
CA SER A 49 -9.50 -19.66 -7.40
C SER A 49 -8.90 -19.17 -6.07
N ASP A 50 -8.48 -17.91 -5.98
CA ASP A 50 -7.98 -17.35 -4.71
C ASP A 50 -9.07 -17.31 -3.63
N GLY A 51 -10.32 -17.07 -4.03
CA GLY A 51 -11.48 -17.18 -3.15
C GLY A 51 -11.67 -18.58 -2.57
N PHE A 52 -11.51 -19.62 -3.41
CA PHE A 52 -11.56 -21.02 -2.97
C PHE A 52 -10.45 -21.35 -1.96
N HIS A 53 -9.22 -20.92 -2.22
CA HIS A 53 -8.11 -21.14 -1.30
C HIS A 53 -8.36 -20.47 0.06
N ARG A 54 -8.87 -19.23 0.06
CA ARG A 54 -9.26 -18.54 1.30
C ARG A 54 -10.35 -19.30 2.06
N PHE A 55 -11.38 -19.78 1.36
CA PHE A 55 -12.43 -20.60 1.95
C PHE A 55 -11.86 -21.87 2.60
N MET A 56 -11.08 -22.66 1.85
CA MET A 56 -10.47 -23.89 2.35
C MET A 56 -9.52 -23.65 3.53
N GLN A 57 -8.79 -22.53 3.53
CA GLN A 57 -7.94 -22.13 4.64
C GLN A 57 -8.75 -21.87 5.92
N SER A 58 -9.85 -21.12 5.82
CA SER A 58 -10.76 -20.90 6.96
C SER A 58 -11.44 -22.20 7.43
N ALA A 59 -11.80 -23.09 6.50
CA ALA A 59 -12.40 -24.38 6.81
C ALA A 59 -11.41 -25.29 7.56
N LYS A 60 -10.16 -25.35 7.09
CA LYS A 60 -9.07 -26.12 7.73
C LYS A 60 -8.76 -25.59 9.13
N TYR A 61 -8.77 -24.27 9.33
CA TYR A 61 -8.52 -23.66 10.64
C TYR A 61 -9.50 -24.16 11.72
N PHE A 62 -10.77 -24.37 11.34
CA PHE A 62 -11.79 -24.88 12.25
C PHE A 62 -11.99 -26.41 12.20
N ASN A 63 -11.17 -27.14 11.45
CA ASN A 63 -11.29 -28.59 11.23
C ASN A 63 -12.65 -29.01 10.63
N TYR A 64 -13.15 -28.26 9.65
CA TYR A 64 -14.32 -28.71 8.87
C TYR A 64 -13.94 -29.83 7.90
N THR A 65 -14.82 -30.84 7.78
CA THR A 65 -14.78 -31.82 6.70
C THR A 65 -15.52 -31.27 5.49
N VAL A 66 -14.78 -30.95 4.42
CA VAL A 66 -15.34 -30.33 3.20
C VAL A 66 -15.30 -31.33 2.04
N LYS A 67 -16.44 -31.52 1.37
CA LYS A 67 -16.56 -32.22 0.09
C LYS A 67 -16.79 -31.22 -1.03
N VAL A 68 -15.83 -31.15 -1.96
CA VAL A 68 -15.89 -30.26 -3.12
C VAL A 68 -16.45 -31.03 -4.31
N LEU A 69 -17.47 -30.46 -4.96
CA LEU A 69 -18.11 -31.02 -6.15
C LEU A 69 -17.71 -30.25 -7.41
N GLY A 70 -17.75 -30.93 -8.57
CA GLY A 70 -17.51 -30.32 -9.88
C GLY A 70 -16.04 -30.04 -10.21
N GLN A 71 -15.08 -30.55 -9.43
CA GLN A 71 -13.65 -30.39 -9.74
C GLN A 71 -13.32 -31.00 -11.10
N GLY A 72 -12.76 -30.18 -12.01
CA GLY A 72 -12.43 -30.60 -13.37
C GLY A 72 -13.60 -30.56 -14.36
N GLU A 73 -14.82 -30.27 -13.91
CA GLU A 73 -15.95 -29.99 -14.80
C GLU A 73 -15.89 -28.55 -15.32
N GLU A 74 -16.35 -28.37 -16.56
CA GLU A 74 -16.62 -27.05 -17.11
C GLU A 74 -17.83 -26.41 -16.40
N TRP A 75 -17.74 -25.11 -16.10
CA TRP A 75 -18.88 -24.38 -15.54
C TRP A 75 -19.93 -24.11 -16.61
N ARG A 76 -21.13 -24.62 -16.40
CA ARG A 76 -22.33 -24.46 -17.26
C ARG A 76 -23.46 -23.73 -16.54
N GLY A 77 -23.18 -23.19 -15.36
CA GLY A 77 -24.15 -22.49 -14.52
C GLY A 77 -24.50 -21.08 -14.96
N GLY A 78 -24.05 -20.61 -16.13
CA GLY A 78 -24.29 -19.26 -16.66
C GLY A 78 -23.12 -18.29 -16.45
N ASP A 79 -23.14 -17.17 -17.20
CA ASP A 79 -21.93 -16.39 -17.50
C ASP A 79 -21.88 -14.97 -16.87
N GLY A 80 -22.80 -14.60 -15.98
CA GLY A 80 -22.92 -13.22 -15.49
C GLY A 80 -22.78 -13.02 -13.98
N ILE A 81 -21.92 -12.06 -13.58
CA ILE A 81 -22.02 -11.40 -12.27
C ILE A 81 -23.34 -10.60 -12.30
N ASN A 82 -24.39 -11.11 -11.65
CA ASN A 82 -25.78 -10.62 -11.64
C ASN A 82 -26.73 -11.19 -12.71
N SER A 83 -26.38 -12.31 -13.38
CA SER A 83 -27.37 -13.08 -14.14
C SER A 83 -28.03 -14.14 -13.27
N ILE A 84 -29.20 -14.60 -13.67
CA ILE A 84 -29.75 -15.87 -13.18
C ILE A 84 -28.81 -17.03 -13.52
N GLY A 85 -28.78 -18.07 -12.68
CA GLY A 85 -27.95 -19.25 -12.94
C GLY A 85 -27.62 -20.07 -11.71
N GLY A 86 -26.57 -20.89 -11.80
CA GLY A 86 -26.08 -21.72 -10.70
C GLY A 86 -26.76 -23.08 -10.57
N GLY A 87 -27.70 -23.43 -11.45
CA GLY A 87 -28.42 -24.71 -11.46
C GLY A 87 -27.51 -25.95 -11.49
N GLN A 88 -26.34 -25.87 -12.13
CA GLN A 88 -25.31 -26.93 -12.12
C GLN A 88 -24.96 -27.35 -10.68
N LYS A 89 -24.94 -26.39 -9.73
CA LYS A 89 -24.68 -26.69 -8.31
C LYS A 89 -25.76 -27.58 -7.73
N VAL A 90 -27.03 -27.33 -8.07
CA VAL A 90 -28.17 -28.12 -7.59
C VAL A 90 -28.17 -29.51 -8.21
N ARG A 91 -27.82 -29.63 -9.50
CA ARG A 91 -27.63 -30.94 -10.16
C ARG A 91 -26.55 -31.76 -9.45
N LEU A 92 -25.37 -31.19 -9.23
CA LEU A 92 -24.27 -31.86 -8.52
C LEU A 92 -24.66 -32.23 -7.08
N MET A 93 -25.40 -31.34 -6.41
CA MET A 93 -25.93 -31.61 -5.07
C MET A 93 -26.95 -32.76 -5.07
N LYS A 94 -27.82 -32.83 -6.10
CA LYS A 94 -28.77 -33.92 -6.27
C LYS A 94 -28.07 -35.26 -6.39
N GLU A 95 -27.07 -35.37 -7.27
CA GLU A 95 -26.29 -36.58 -7.48
C GLU A 95 -25.60 -37.05 -6.19
N VAL A 96 -24.96 -36.14 -5.46
CA VAL A 96 -24.23 -36.52 -4.24
C VAL A 96 -25.16 -36.91 -3.08
N MET A 97 -26.33 -36.27 -2.96
CA MET A 97 -27.25 -36.48 -1.85
C MET A 97 -27.98 -37.81 -1.88
N GLU A 98 -28.03 -38.49 -3.04
CA GLU A 98 -28.54 -39.87 -3.15
C GLU A 98 -27.78 -40.82 -2.23
N HIS A 99 -26.46 -40.63 -2.10
CA HIS A 99 -25.61 -41.46 -1.23
C HIS A 99 -25.82 -41.21 0.27
N TYR A 100 -26.45 -40.09 0.64
CA TYR A 100 -26.68 -39.69 2.02
C TYR A 100 -28.17 -39.70 2.41
N ALA A 101 -29.03 -40.20 1.52
CA ALA A 101 -30.49 -40.14 1.66
C ALA A 101 -31.01 -40.81 2.94
N ASP A 102 -30.37 -41.90 3.36
CA ASP A 102 -30.77 -42.74 4.50
C ASP A 102 -29.95 -42.48 5.78
N GLN A 103 -29.11 -41.44 5.81
CA GLN A 103 -28.28 -41.10 6.97
C GLN A 103 -28.97 -40.04 7.85
N ASP A 104 -29.89 -40.49 8.72
CA ASP A 104 -30.72 -39.61 9.56
C ASP A 104 -29.92 -38.74 10.55
N ASP A 105 -28.74 -39.19 10.96
CA ASP A 105 -27.87 -38.50 11.92
C ASP A 105 -26.87 -37.55 11.26
N LEU A 106 -26.70 -37.61 9.94
CA LEU A 106 -25.81 -36.73 9.19
C LEU A 106 -26.44 -35.35 8.98
N VAL A 107 -25.70 -34.31 9.35
CA VAL A 107 -26.02 -32.92 9.03
C VAL A 107 -25.14 -32.46 7.88
N VAL A 108 -25.78 -31.92 6.85
CA VAL A 108 -25.13 -31.36 5.67
C VAL A 108 -25.25 -29.85 5.70
N MET A 109 -24.13 -29.15 5.56
CA MET A 109 -24.07 -27.71 5.36
C MET A 109 -23.57 -27.42 3.95
N PHE A 110 -24.41 -26.79 3.13
CA PHE A 110 -23.97 -26.26 1.85
C PHE A 110 -23.56 -24.80 1.99
N THR A 111 -22.45 -24.42 1.36
CA THR A 111 -22.07 -23.02 1.16
C THR A 111 -21.42 -22.85 -0.22
N GLU A 112 -21.47 -21.63 -0.76
CA GLU A 112 -20.50 -21.24 -1.79
C GLU A 112 -19.07 -21.29 -1.23
N CYS A 113 -18.06 -21.25 -2.11
CA CYS A 113 -16.65 -21.20 -1.69
C CYS A 113 -15.87 -20.00 -2.22
N PHE A 114 -16.26 -19.37 -3.33
CA PHE A 114 -15.48 -18.26 -3.89
C PHE A 114 -15.63 -16.97 -3.08
N ASP A 115 -16.77 -16.79 -2.42
CA ASP A 115 -17.16 -15.63 -1.63
C ASP A 115 -17.66 -16.01 -0.23
N VAL A 116 -17.09 -17.05 0.38
CA VAL A 116 -17.40 -17.44 1.76
C VAL A 116 -16.15 -17.56 2.62
N ILE A 117 -16.26 -17.15 3.89
CA ILE A 117 -15.24 -17.35 4.93
C ILE A 117 -15.92 -17.90 6.18
N PHE A 118 -15.34 -18.95 6.78
CA PHE A 118 -15.74 -19.41 8.11
C PHE A 118 -15.15 -18.52 9.21
N ALA A 119 -16.00 -18.11 10.14
CA ALA A 119 -15.70 -17.30 11.32
C ALA A 119 -16.03 -18.03 12.64
N GLY A 120 -16.56 -19.26 12.57
CA GLY A 120 -16.84 -20.13 13.71
C GLY A 120 -16.67 -21.60 13.31
N GLY A 121 -16.59 -22.50 14.30
CA GLY A 121 -16.30 -23.93 14.07
C GLY A 121 -17.51 -24.86 14.10
N PRO A 122 -17.31 -26.17 13.81
CA PRO A 122 -18.35 -27.21 13.73
C PRO A 122 -19.29 -27.27 14.95
N GLU A 123 -18.75 -27.22 16.16
CA GLU A 123 -19.55 -27.28 17.39
C GLU A 123 -20.52 -26.09 17.51
N GLU A 124 -20.05 -24.89 17.18
CA GLU A 124 -20.85 -23.66 17.26
C GLU A 124 -22.00 -23.69 16.24
N VAL A 125 -21.72 -24.12 15.00
CA VAL A 125 -22.74 -24.19 13.95
C VAL A 125 -23.80 -25.24 14.26
N LEU A 126 -23.41 -26.43 14.72
CA LEU A 126 -24.36 -27.48 15.11
C LEU A 126 -25.23 -27.04 16.28
N LYS A 127 -24.63 -26.42 17.31
CA LYS A 127 -25.37 -25.87 18.45
C LYS A 127 -26.40 -24.81 18.02
N LYS A 128 -26.04 -23.94 17.08
CA LYS A 128 -26.96 -22.92 16.54
C LYS A 128 -28.04 -23.53 15.67
N PHE A 129 -27.72 -24.53 14.86
CA PHE A 129 -28.67 -25.28 14.05
C PHE A 129 -29.70 -26.02 14.90
N GLN A 130 -29.26 -26.75 15.94
CA GLN A 130 -30.17 -27.41 16.88
C GLN A 130 -31.10 -26.41 17.58
N LYS A 131 -30.57 -25.25 17.98
CA LYS A 131 -31.38 -24.17 18.58
C LYS A 131 -32.39 -23.55 17.63
N ALA A 132 -32.20 -23.65 16.32
CA ALA A 132 -33.19 -23.19 15.35
C ALA A 132 -34.45 -24.09 15.37
N ASN A 133 -34.33 -25.34 15.82
CA ASN A 133 -35.43 -26.31 15.95
C ASN A 133 -36.20 -26.57 14.63
N HIS A 134 -35.47 -26.63 13.52
CA HIS A 134 -36.00 -26.95 12.18
C HIS A 134 -35.14 -28.01 11.52
N LYS A 135 -35.65 -28.67 10.48
CA LYS A 135 -34.92 -29.73 9.79
C LYS A 135 -33.96 -29.20 8.73
N VAL A 136 -34.28 -28.06 8.15
CA VAL A 136 -33.43 -27.31 7.20
C VAL A 136 -33.53 -25.81 7.51
N VAL A 137 -32.37 -25.15 7.56
CA VAL A 137 -32.23 -23.70 7.77
C VAL A 137 -31.45 -23.11 6.60
N PHE A 138 -32.06 -22.20 5.85
CA PHE A 138 -31.39 -21.44 4.80
C PHE A 138 -30.84 -20.12 5.34
N ALA A 139 -29.81 -19.58 4.69
CA ALA A 139 -29.40 -18.21 4.87
C ALA A 139 -30.54 -17.25 4.50
N ALA A 140 -30.59 -16.10 5.17
CA ALA A 140 -31.62 -15.09 4.97
C ALA A 140 -31.00 -13.77 4.48
N ASP A 141 -31.66 -13.11 3.53
CA ASP A 141 -31.25 -11.86 2.91
C ASP A 141 -32.30 -10.74 3.14
N GLY A 142 -31.83 -9.49 3.11
CA GLY A 142 -32.68 -8.30 3.11
C GLY A 142 -33.25 -8.01 1.72
N ILE A 143 -32.61 -8.52 0.67
CA ILE A 143 -32.97 -8.25 -0.72
C ILE A 143 -33.61 -9.48 -1.36
N LEU A 144 -34.81 -9.31 -1.92
CA LEU A 144 -35.47 -10.37 -2.70
C LEU A 144 -34.90 -10.42 -4.12
N TRP A 145 -34.39 -11.59 -4.49
CA TRP A 145 -33.85 -11.89 -5.82
C TRP A 145 -34.15 -13.35 -6.21
N PRO A 146 -34.35 -13.69 -7.50
CA PRO A 146 -34.39 -12.79 -8.64
C PRO A 146 -35.77 -12.14 -8.88
N ASP A 147 -36.87 -12.79 -8.48
CA ASP A 147 -38.23 -12.35 -8.79
C ASP A 147 -38.89 -11.59 -7.63
N LYS A 148 -38.91 -10.26 -7.74
CA LYS A 148 -39.52 -9.35 -6.73
C LYS A 148 -41.01 -9.57 -6.52
N ARG A 149 -41.73 -10.16 -7.48
CA ARG A 149 -43.18 -10.41 -7.39
C ARG A 149 -43.53 -11.50 -6.36
N LEU A 150 -42.54 -12.23 -5.87
CA LEU A 150 -42.74 -13.28 -4.88
C LEU A 150 -42.78 -12.76 -3.43
N ALA A 151 -42.56 -11.46 -3.22
CA ALA A 151 -42.46 -10.86 -1.88
C ALA A 151 -43.67 -11.17 -0.98
N ASP A 152 -44.89 -11.10 -1.52
CA ASP A 152 -46.11 -11.31 -0.75
C ASP A 152 -46.35 -12.79 -0.38
N LYS A 153 -45.66 -13.72 -1.06
CA LYS A 153 -45.72 -15.16 -0.76
C LYS A 153 -44.79 -15.56 0.40
N TYR A 154 -43.82 -14.72 0.75
CA TYR A 154 -42.96 -14.95 1.90
C TYR A 154 -43.72 -14.70 3.22
N PRO A 155 -43.49 -15.52 4.26
CA PRO A 155 -43.98 -15.21 5.60
C PRO A 155 -43.60 -13.79 6.05
N VAL A 156 -44.46 -13.17 6.84
CA VAL A 156 -44.15 -11.87 7.45
C VAL A 156 -43.13 -12.08 8.56
N VAL A 157 -42.05 -11.32 8.52
CA VAL A 157 -40.98 -11.32 9.53
C VAL A 157 -40.89 -9.90 10.10
N HIS A 158 -41.24 -9.72 11.37
CA HIS A 158 -41.21 -8.41 12.01
C HIS A 158 -39.79 -7.95 12.38
N ILE A 159 -38.92 -8.91 12.73
CA ILE A 159 -37.53 -8.65 13.12
C ILE A 159 -36.65 -9.69 12.44
N GLY A 160 -35.83 -9.24 11.50
CA GLY A 160 -34.90 -10.09 10.77
C GLY A 160 -35.00 -9.96 9.25
N LYS A 161 -34.05 -10.59 8.57
CA LYS A 161 -34.00 -10.74 7.11
C LYS A 161 -35.13 -11.66 6.64
N ARG A 162 -35.86 -11.27 5.58
CA ARG A 162 -37.12 -11.93 5.19
C ARG A 162 -36.96 -12.97 4.08
N TYR A 163 -35.98 -12.80 3.19
CA TYR A 163 -35.92 -13.55 1.93
C TYR A 163 -34.86 -14.64 1.97
N LEU A 164 -35.05 -15.72 1.21
CA LEU A 164 -34.11 -16.84 1.15
C LEU A 164 -32.87 -16.46 0.33
N ASN A 165 -31.69 -16.92 0.78
CA ASN A 165 -30.45 -16.90 -0.01
C ASN A 165 -29.93 -18.35 -0.18
N SER A 166 -29.65 -18.77 -1.42
CA SER A 166 -29.21 -20.15 -1.71
C SER A 166 -27.73 -20.38 -1.45
N GLY A 167 -26.93 -19.33 -1.26
CA GLY A 167 -25.49 -19.43 -1.06
C GLY A 167 -25.07 -20.03 0.29
N GLY A 168 -26.02 -20.38 1.15
CA GLY A 168 -25.76 -21.11 2.38
C GLY A 168 -27.02 -21.76 2.95
N PHE A 169 -26.95 -23.04 3.32
CA PHE A 169 -27.99 -23.71 4.09
C PHE A 169 -27.42 -24.89 4.89
N ILE A 170 -28.12 -25.29 5.94
CA ILE A 170 -27.76 -26.45 6.78
C ILE A 170 -29.01 -27.26 7.10
N GLY A 171 -28.90 -28.58 7.05
CA GLY A 171 -30.02 -29.47 7.36
C GLY A 171 -29.63 -30.92 7.54
N TYR A 172 -30.56 -31.72 8.03
CA TYR A 172 -30.37 -33.18 8.07
C TYR A 172 -30.37 -33.76 6.66
N ALA A 173 -29.45 -34.68 6.37
CA ALA A 173 -29.20 -35.21 5.03
C ALA A 173 -30.47 -35.72 4.31
N PRO A 174 -31.39 -36.48 4.93
CA PRO A 174 -32.61 -36.94 4.26
C PRO A 174 -33.52 -35.79 3.82
N TYR A 175 -33.58 -34.70 4.59
CA TYR A 175 -34.43 -33.55 4.29
C TYR A 175 -33.82 -32.67 3.20
N VAL A 176 -32.48 -32.50 3.21
CA VAL A 176 -31.77 -31.85 2.11
C VAL A 176 -31.95 -32.64 0.81
N ASN A 177 -31.83 -33.98 0.87
CA ASN A 177 -32.06 -34.85 -0.29
C ASN A 177 -33.46 -34.66 -0.87
N ARG A 178 -34.52 -34.66 -0.05
CA ARG A 178 -35.92 -34.40 -0.49
C ARG A 178 -36.09 -33.07 -1.22
N ILE A 179 -35.29 -32.05 -0.90
CA ILE A 179 -35.32 -30.76 -1.60
C ILE A 179 -34.64 -30.91 -2.97
N VAL A 180 -33.37 -31.31 -3.00
CA VAL A 180 -32.57 -31.31 -4.24
C VAL A 180 -33.04 -32.36 -5.26
N GLN A 181 -33.70 -33.44 -4.82
CA GLN A 181 -34.30 -34.43 -5.72
C GLN A 181 -35.46 -33.87 -6.55
N GLN A 182 -36.07 -32.76 -6.14
CA GLN A 182 -37.10 -32.06 -6.93
C GLN A 182 -36.50 -31.29 -8.12
N TRP A 183 -35.18 -31.20 -8.23
CA TRP A 183 -34.52 -30.53 -9.35
C TRP A 183 -34.75 -31.29 -10.66
N ASN A 184 -35.40 -30.61 -11.59
CA ASN A 184 -35.73 -31.04 -12.95
C ASN A 184 -35.46 -29.95 -14.00
N LEU A 185 -34.58 -29.00 -13.66
CA LEU A 185 -34.23 -27.81 -14.43
C LEU A 185 -32.84 -27.98 -15.10
N GLN A 186 -32.44 -27.01 -15.91
CA GLN A 186 -31.17 -27.01 -16.65
C GLN A 186 -30.02 -26.44 -15.82
N ASP A 187 -28.77 -26.76 -16.18
CA ASP A 187 -27.58 -26.30 -15.44
C ASP A 187 -27.49 -24.76 -15.34
N ASN A 188 -28.03 -24.02 -16.29
CA ASN A 188 -28.06 -22.55 -16.32
C ASN A 188 -29.35 -21.93 -15.72
N ASP A 189 -30.28 -22.74 -15.21
CA ASP A 189 -31.43 -22.21 -14.47
C ASP A 189 -31.01 -21.72 -13.08
N ASP A 190 -31.85 -20.88 -12.48
CA ASP A 190 -31.54 -20.19 -11.23
C ASP A 190 -31.71 -21.08 -9.98
N ASP A 191 -30.62 -21.32 -9.27
CA ASP A 191 -30.62 -22.11 -8.03
C ASP A 191 -31.43 -21.42 -6.92
N GLN A 192 -31.28 -20.10 -6.75
CA GLN A 192 -31.99 -19.34 -5.74
C GLN A 192 -33.51 -19.34 -5.96
N LEU A 193 -33.97 -19.19 -7.20
CA LEU A 193 -35.38 -19.25 -7.56
C LEU A 193 -35.96 -20.64 -7.33
N PHE A 194 -35.20 -21.71 -7.60
CA PHE A 194 -35.61 -23.08 -7.30
C PHE A 194 -35.89 -23.27 -5.81
N TYR A 195 -34.94 -22.94 -4.93
CA TYR A 195 -35.13 -23.04 -3.48
C TYR A 195 -36.22 -22.10 -2.96
N THR A 196 -36.30 -20.88 -3.52
CA THR A 196 -37.36 -19.91 -3.20
C THR A 196 -38.74 -20.49 -3.47
N LYS A 197 -38.97 -21.10 -4.64
CA LYS A 197 -40.27 -21.69 -5.01
C LYS A 197 -40.68 -22.82 -4.06
N ILE A 198 -39.73 -23.59 -3.54
CA ILE A 198 -40.00 -24.62 -2.53
C ILE A 198 -40.36 -23.98 -1.17
N TYR A 199 -39.64 -22.94 -0.75
CA TYR A 199 -39.84 -22.30 0.55
C TYR A 199 -41.14 -21.50 0.66
N ILE A 200 -41.56 -20.83 -0.43
CA ILE A 200 -42.80 -20.02 -0.43
C ILE A 200 -44.06 -20.86 -0.59
N ASP A 201 -43.94 -22.14 -0.96
CA ASP A 201 -45.05 -23.10 -0.94
C ASP A 201 -45.30 -23.54 0.51
N PRO A 202 -46.44 -23.17 1.14
CA PRO A 202 -46.69 -23.46 2.55
C PRO A 202 -46.70 -24.95 2.87
N LEU A 203 -47.25 -25.79 1.96
CA LEU A 203 -47.37 -27.22 2.17
C LEU A 203 -45.99 -27.89 2.12
N LYS A 204 -45.16 -27.51 1.14
CA LYS A 204 -43.78 -28.03 1.06
C LYS A 204 -42.91 -27.56 2.21
N ARG A 205 -43.03 -26.28 2.60
CA ARG A 205 -42.27 -25.70 3.71
C ARG A 205 -42.57 -26.42 5.02
N GLU A 206 -43.85 -26.68 5.31
CA GLU A 206 -44.27 -27.39 6.52
C GLU A 206 -43.86 -28.87 6.48
N ALA A 207 -44.09 -29.55 5.36
CA ALA A 207 -43.76 -30.98 5.21
C ALA A 207 -42.25 -31.27 5.37
N ILE A 208 -41.39 -30.38 4.88
CA ILE A 208 -39.92 -30.52 4.99
C ILE A 208 -39.38 -29.86 6.28
N ASN A 209 -40.18 -29.00 6.93
CA ASN A 209 -39.81 -28.21 8.09
C ASN A 209 -38.59 -27.28 7.82
N ILE A 210 -38.80 -26.35 6.88
CA ILE A 210 -37.79 -25.37 6.42
C ILE A 210 -37.99 -24.01 7.10
N THR A 211 -36.90 -23.39 7.54
CA THR A 211 -36.87 -21.99 8.01
C THR A 211 -35.69 -21.20 7.43
N LEU A 212 -35.65 -19.89 7.70
CA LEU A 212 -34.53 -19.02 7.34
C LEU A 212 -33.82 -18.52 8.60
N ASP A 213 -32.52 -18.27 8.50
CA ASP A 213 -31.69 -17.68 9.56
C ASP A 213 -31.90 -16.15 9.64
N HIS A 214 -33.11 -15.74 10.01
CA HIS A 214 -33.56 -14.34 9.97
C HIS A 214 -32.67 -13.34 10.73
N LYS A 215 -31.92 -13.79 11.74
CA LYS A 215 -31.07 -12.93 12.59
C LYS A 215 -29.57 -13.18 12.38
N CYS A 216 -29.21 -13.82 11.26
CA CYS A 216 -27.83 -14.06 10.86
C CYS A 216 -26.99 -14.76 11.96
N LYS A 217 -27.57 -15.76 12.64
CA LYS A 217 -26.86 -16.48 13.72
C LYS A 217 -25.78 -17.41 13.15
N ILE A 218 -26.09 -18.06 12.04
CA ILE A 218 -25.21 -19.00 11.34
C ILE A 218 -24.63 -18.30 10.10
N PHE A 219 -25.48 -17.73 9.26
CA PHE A 219 -25.09 -17.16 7.96
C PHE A 219 -25.25 -15.65 7.95
N GLN A 220 -24.19 -14.93 7.55
CA GLN A 220 -24.24 -13.50 7.29
C GLN A 220 -24.05 -13.24 5.80
N THR A 221 -25.12 -12.88 5.10
CA THR A 221 -25.04 -12.31 3.75
C THR A 221 -24.67 -10.84 3.87
N LEU A 222 -23.70 -10.38 3.08
CA LEU A 222 -23.21 -8.99 3.17
C LEU A 222 -24.04 -8.03 2.30
N ASN A 223 -24.66 -8.51 1.21
CA ASN A 223 -25.44 -7.64 0.33
C ASN A 223 -26.64 -7.03 1.08
N GLY A 224 -26.76 -5.70 1.07
CA GLY A 224 -27.80 -4.99 1.83
C GLY A 224 -27.66 -5.06 3.36
N ALA A 225 -26.51 -5.49 3.89
CA ALA A 225 -26.23 -5.57 5.32
C ALA A 225 -24.82 -5.07 5.68
N VAL A 226 -24.16 -4.34 4.78
CA VAL A 226 -22.78 -3.83 4.98
C VAL A 226 -22.66 -3.03 6.27
N ASP A 227 -23.60 -2.11 6.53
CA ASP A 227 -23.58 -1.24 7.71
C ASP A 227 -23.97 -1.96 9.02
N GLU A 228 -24.40 -3.22 8.94
CA GLU A 228 -24.75 -4.03 10.12
C GLU A 228 -23.57 -4.83 10.65
N VAL A 229 -22.45 -4.91 9.92
CA VAL A 229 -21.36 -5.85 10.20
C VAL A 229 -20.07 -5.10 10.52
N VAL A 230 -19.49 -5.40 11.67
CA VAL A 230 -18.21 -4.83 12.11
C VAL A 230 -17.20 -5.93 12.42
N LEU A 231 -15.92 -5.60 12.32
CA LEU A 231 -14.85 -6.48 12.78
C LEU A 231 -14.80 -6.47 14.32
N LYS A 232 -14.74 -7.65 14.92
CA LYS A 232 -14.60 -7.85 16.36
C LYS A 232 -13.39 -8.73 16.64
N PHE A 233 -12.50 -8.25 17.51
CA PHE A 233 -11.40 -9.05 18.05
C PHE A 233 -11.83 -9.63 19.40
N GLU A 234 -11.70 -10.94 19.57
CA GLU A 234 -12.06 -11.65 20.81
C GLU A 234 -11.22 -12.92 20.97
N ASN A 235 -10.62 -13.11 22.16
CA ASN A 235 -9.85 -14.30 22.54
C ASN A 235 -8.77 -14.70 21.50
N GLY A 236 -7.95 -13.73 21.05
CA GLY A 236 -6.91 -13.97 20.05
C GLY A 236 -7.41 -14.34 18.65
N LYS A 237 -8.69 -14.06 18.34
CA LYS A 237 -9.31 -14.30 17.03
C LYS A 237 -10.02 -13.06 16.50
N ALA A 238 -10.19 -13.00 15.18
CA ALA A 238 -11.00 -11.98 14.54
C ALA A 238 -12.30 -12.60 14.02
N ARG A 239 -13.43 -11.95 14.26
CA ARG A 239 -14.75 -12.36 13.78
C ARG A 239 -15.50 -11.17 13.19
N ALA A 240 -16.45 -11.44 12.31
CA ALA A 240 -17.49 -10.47 11.99
C ALA A 240 -18.59 -10.54 13.08
N LYS A 241 -19.07 -9.38 13.51
CA LYS A 241 -20.24 -9.25 14.40
C LYS A 241 -21.33 -8.50 13.66
N ASN A 242 -22.55 -9.06 13.64
CA ASN A 242 -23.73 -8.30 13.28
C ASN A 242 -24.18 -7.48 14.49
N THR A 243 -24.08 -6.16 14.42
CA THR A 243 -24.42 -5.22 15.51
C THR A 243 -25.92 -5.01 15.64
N PHE A 244 -26.68 -5.17 14.56
CA PHE A 244 -28.12 -4.97 14.59
C PHE A 244 -28.86 -6.09 15.34
N TYR A 245 -28.44 -7.35 15.14
CA TYR A 245 -29.02 -8.51 15.84
C TYR A 245 -28.19 -8.98 17.04
N GLU A 246 -27.04 -8.36 17.29
CA GLU A 246 -26.08 -8.75 18.32
C GLU A 246 -25.65 -10.23 18.20
N THR A 247 -25.34 -10.66 16.97
CA THR A 247 -24.94 -12.04 16.66
C THR A 247 -23.50 -12.12 16.16
N LEU A 248 -22.88 -13.28 16.37
CA LEU A 248 -21.58 -13.66 15.80
C LEU A 248 -21.81 -14.75 14.75
N PRO A 249 -21.92 -14.43 13.45
CA PRO A 249 -22.14 -15.43 12.40
C PRO A 249 -21.02 -16.48 12.33
N VAL A 250 -21.34 -17.66 11.81
CA VAL A 250 -20.37 -18.75 11.58
C VAL A 250 -19.81 -18.67 10.16
N ALA A 251 -20.62 -18.36 9.16
CA ALA A 251 -20.20 -18.18 7.77
C ALA A 251 -20.55 -16.78 7.29
N ILE A 252 -19.58 -16.10 6.69
CA ILE A 252 -19.74 -14.78 6.09
C ILE A 252 -19.77 -14.98 4.57
N ASN A 253 -20.83 -14.53 3.92
CA ASN A 253 -21.05 -14.65 2.48
C ASN A 253 -21.02 -13.26 1.83
N GLY A 254 -20.01 -13.03 1.00
CA GLY A 254 -19.83 -11.80 0.20
C GLY A 254 -20.65 -11.77 -1.08
N ASN A 255 -21.93 -12.13 -0.98
CA ASN A 255 -22.83 -12.27 -2.12
C ASN A 255 -23.02 -10.96 -2.89
N GLY A 256 -23.28 -11.08 -4.19
CA GLY A 256 -23.51 -9.93 -5.08
C GLY A 256 -22.29 -8.99 -5.14
N PRO A 257 -22.47 -7.66 -5.00
CA PRO A 257 -21.39 -6.67 -5.16
C PRO A 257 -20.50 -6.50 -3.92
N THR A 258 -20.53 -7.44 -2.96
CA THR A 258 -19.85 -7.27 -1.65
C THR A 258 -18.55 -8.04 -1.49
N LYS A 259 -18.01 -8.61 -2.58
CA LYS A 259 -16.74 -9.36 -2.59
C LYS A 259 -15.55 -8.57 -2.03
N ILE A 260 -15.47 -7.26 -2.29
CA ILE A 260 -14.39 -6.41 -1.78
C ILE A 260 -14.46 -6.29 -0.25
N LEU A 261 -15.66 -6.14 0.32
CA LEU A 261 -15.85 -6.12 1.77
C LEU A 261 -15.50 -7.47 2.40
N LEU A 262 -15.84 -8.58 1.72
CA LEU A 262 -15.40 -9.89 2.17
C LEU A 262 -13.88 -10.04 2.12
N ASN A 263 -13.20 -9.48 1.11
CA ASN A 263 -11.74 -9.46 1.05
C ASN A 263 -11.15 -8.69 2.24
N TYR A 264 -11.74 -7.55 2.62
CA TYR A 264 -11.39 -6.83 3.84
C TYR A 264 -11.53 -7.73 5.08
N PHE A 265 -12.68 -8.38 5.28
CA PHE A 265 -12.83 -9.31 6.41
C PHE A 265 -11.84 -10.47 6.37
N GLY A 266 -11.51 -10.99 5.18
CA GLY A 266 -10.55 -12.09 5.00
C GLY A 266 -9.11 -11.75 5.36
N ASN A 267 -8.75 -10.47 5.43
CA ASN A 267 -7.47 -10.02 5.97
C ASN A 267 -7.34 -10.25 7.48
N TYR A 268 -8.46 -10.52 8.16
CA TYR A 268 -8.52 -10.69 9.61
C TYR A 268 -9.10 -12.06 9.99
N VAL A 269 -10.29 -12.37 9.49
CA VAL A 269 -11.12 -13.52 9.89
C VAL A 269 -10.62 -14.81 9.20
N PRO A 270 -10.49 -15.93 9.94
CA PRO A 270 -10.66 -16.05 11.40
C PRO A 270 -9.39 -15.66 12.19
N ASN A 271 -8.22 -15.79 11.57
CA ASN A 271 -6.93 -15.61 12.24
C ASN A 271 -5.84 -14.99 11.36
N SER A 272 -6.14 -14.52 10.15
CA SER A 272 -5.14 -13.94 9.23
C SER A 272 -4.32 -12.85 9.90
N TRP A 273 -4.99 -11.93 10.59
CA TRP A 273 -4.39 -10.91 11.43
C TRP A 273 -5.19 -10.77 12.72
N THR A 274 -4.50 -10.71 13.85
CA THR A 274 -5.11 -10.57 15.19
C THR A 274 -4.40 -9.49 15.99
N GLN A 275 -5.12 -8.87 16.93
CA GLN A 275 -4.55 -7.82 17.77
C GLN A 275 -3.37 -8.31 18.63
N ASP A 276 -3.42 -9.56 19.10
CA ASP A 276 -2.42 -10.11 20.00
C ASP A 276 -1.18 -10.67 19.27
N ASN A 277 -1.36 -11.28 18.10
CA ASN A 277 -0.29 -11.99 17.39
C ASN A 277 0.16 -11.31 16.08
N GLY A 278 -0.47 -10.20 15.69
CA GLY A 278 -0.27 -9.61 14.37
C GLY A 278 -0.69 -10.55 13.25
N CYS A 279 0.06 -10.55 12.15
CA CYS A 279 -0.21 -11.39 10.99
C CYS A 279 0.26 -12.83 11.20
N THR A 280 -0.65 -13.78 11.44
CA THR A 280 -0.27 -15.18 11.67
C THR A 280 -0.09 -15.98 10.37
N LEU A 281 -0.59 -15.46 9.25
CA LEU A 281 -0.56 -16.14 7.95
C LEU A 281 0.45 -15.53 6.96
N CYS A 282 1.27 -14.57 7.41
CA CYS A 282 2.26 -13.92 6.56
C CYS A 282 3.46 -14.82 6.21
N GLU A 283 3.74 -15.85 7.01
CA GLU A 283 4.75 -16.89 6.71
C GLU A 283 4.12 -18.16 6.11
N PHE A 284 2.82 -18.13 5.83
CA PHE A 284 2.16 -19.28 5.22
C PHE A 284 2.41 -19.31 3.71
N ASP A 285 2.80 -20.50 3.23
CA ASP A 285 3.08 -20.80 1.82
C ASP A 285 4.18 -19.90 1.23
N THR A 286 5.17 -19.52 2.03
CA THR A 286 6.34 -18.76 1.55
C THR A 286 7.34 -19.67 0.85
N VAL A 287 8.06 -19.11 -0.13
CA VAL A 287 9.17 -19.79 -0.82
C VAL A 287 10.48 -19.33 -0.19
N ASP A 288 11.41 -20.26 0.03
CA ASP A 288 12.76 -19.96 0.50
C ASP A 288 13.73 -19.88 -0.67
N LEU A 289 14.13 -18.65 -1.05
CA LEU A 289 15.10 -18.41 -2.12
C LEU A 289 16.54 -18.76 -1.72
N SER A 290 16.84 -18.95 -0.43
CA SER A 290 18.18 -19.39 -0.02
C SER A 290 18.43 -20.87 -0.31
N ALA A 291 17.36 -21.65 -0.49
CA ALA A 291 17.39 -23.08 -0.75
C ALA A 291 17.34 -23.44 -2.25
N VAL A 292 17.22 -22.46 -3.16
CA VAL A 292 17.15 -22.74 -4.61
C VAL A 292 18.53 -22.66 -5.27
N ASP A 293 18.85 -23.67 -6.09
CA ASP A 293 20.10 -23.69 -6.87
C ASP A 293 20.12 -22.61 -7.97
N VAL A 294 18.95 -22.31 -8.53
CA VAL A 294 18.76 -21.33 -9.60
C VAL A 294 17.64 -20.39 -9.20
N HIS A 295 17.93 -19.08 -9.19
CA HIS A 295 16.94 -18.07 -8.88
C HIS A 295 15.92 -17.95 -10.02
N PRO A 296 14.63 -17.67 -9.72
CA PRO A 296 13.61 -17.44 -10.74
C PRO A 296 13.98 -16.29 -11.68
N ASN A 297 13.64 -16.40 -12.96
CA ASN A 297 13.88 -15.32 -13.91
C ASN A 297 12.82 -14.22 -13.73
N VAL A 298 13.29 -12.98 -13.68
CA VAL A 298 12.44 -11.80 -13.47
C VAL A 298 12.58 -10.84 -14.64
N SER A 299 11.45 -10.52 -15.27
CA SER A 299 11.37 -9.39 -16.22
C SER A 299 10.91 -8.15 -15.46
N ILE A 300 11.76 -7.13 -15.39
CA ILE A 300 11.44 -5.84 -14.78
C ILE A 300 10.92 -4.89 -15.87
N GLY A 301 9.68 -4.44 -15.73
CA GLY A 301 9.08 -3.39 -16.55
C GLY A 301 9.23 -2.04 -15.85
N VAL A 302 9.97 -1.12 -16.47
CA VAL A 302 10.26 0.23 -15.98
C VAL A 302 9.47 1.23 -16.81
N PHE A 303 8.70 2.12 -16.15
CA PHE A 303 7.82 3.08 -16.80
C PHE A 303 8.16 4.52 -16.40
N ILE A 304 8.64 5.31 -17.37
CA ILE A 304 8.97 6.73 -17.22
C ILE A 304 7.95 7.51 -18.06
N GLU A 305 6.80 7.82 -17.44
CA GLU A 305 5.63 8.33 -18.16
C GLU A 305 5.40 9.85 -18.03
N GLN A 306 6.24 10.51 -17.24
CA GLN A 306 6.27 11.95 -17.03
C GLN A 306 7.65 12.37 -16.50
N PRO A 307 8.02 13.67 -16.60
CA PRO A 307 9.28 14.14 -16.04
C PRO A 307 9.35 13.83 -14.55
N THR A 308 10.39 13.10 -14.14
CA THR A 308 10.53 12.57 -12.79
C THR A 308 11.85 13.05 -12.18
N PRO A 309 11.82 13.69 -10.99
CA PRO A 309 13.01 14.05 -10.25
C PRO A 309 13.92 12.85 -9.98
N PHE A 310 15.24 13.10 -9.90
CA PHE A 310 16.23 12.12 -9.46
C PHE A 310 16.26 10.80 -10.28
N LEU A 311 15.81 10.82 -11.54
CA LEU A 311 15.77 9.62 -12.40
C LEU A 311 17.11 8.86 -12.48
N PRO A 312 18.29 9.50 -12.60
CA PRO A 312 19.57 8.77 -12.62
C PRO A 312 19.76 7.88 -11.39
N ARG A 313 19.29 8.33 -10.22
CA ARG A 313 19.34 7.56 -8.99
C ARG A 313 18.37 6.38 -9.02
N PHE A 314 17.15 6.59 -9.50
CA PHE A 314 16.18 5.50 -9.70
C PHE A 314 16.76 4.39 -10.59
N LEU A 315 17.40 4.77 -11.69
CA LEU A 315 18.05 3.85 -12.61
C LEU A 315 19.22 3.10 -11.94
N ASP A 316 20.07 3.79 -11.17
CA ASP A 316 21.14 3.15 -10.41
C ASP A 316 20.60 2.18 -9.32
N ILE A 317 19.42 2.44 -8.74
CA ILE A 317 18.77 1.52 -7.77
C ILE A 317 18.46 0.17 -8.42
N LEU A 318 18.05 0.13 -9.70
CA LEU A 318 17.78 -1.13 -10.41
C LEU A 318 19.03 -2.03 -10.49
N LEU A 319 20.22 -1.43 -10.63
CA LEU A 319 21.51 -2.15 -10.62
C LEU A 319 21.96 -2.55 -9.22
N THR A 320 21.45 -1.92 -8.16
CA THR A 320 21.82 -2.25 -6.78
C THR A 320 20.80 -3.12 -6.05
N LEU A 321 19.68 -3.49 -6.70
CA LEU A 321 18.78 -4.54 -6.21
C LEU A 321 19.56 -5.82 -5.91
N ASP A 322 19.36 -6.36 -4.71
CA ASP A 322 19.95 -7.61 -4.25
C ASP A 322 19.23 -8.79 -4.91
N TYR A 323 19.56 -9.02 -6.19
CA TYR A 323 19.08 -10.13 -7.01
C TYR A 323 20.12 -10.45 -8.10
N PRO A 324 20.33 -11.73 -8.47
CA PRO A 324 21.30 -12.11 -9.51
C PRO A 324 20.99 -11.44 -10.86
N LYS A 325 21.94 -10.68 -11.41
CA LYS A 325 21.73 -9.87 -12.62
C LYS A 325 21.51 -10.71 -13.87
N GLU A 326 22.07 -11.91 -13.90
CA GLU A 326 21.89 -12.91 -14.94
C GLU A 326 20.47 -13.47 -15.03
N ALA A 327 19.70 -13.38 -13.95
CA ALA A 327 18.30 -13.79 -13.87
C ALA A 327 17.34 -12.62 -14.17
N LEU A 328 17.86 -11.41 -14.41
CA LEU A 328 17.07 -10.22 -14.71
C LEU A 328 16.99 -9.95 -16.21
N LYS A 329 15.83 -9.45 -16.64
CA LYS A 329 15.62 -8.82 -17.94
C LYS A 329 14.97 -7.46 -17.72
N LEU A 330 15.34 -6.46 -18.52
CA LEU A 330 14.78 -5.13 -18.42
C LEU A 330 13.95 -4.80 -19.67
N PHE A 331 12.75 -4.30 -19.42
CA PHE A 331 11.94 -3.56 -20.37
C PHE A 331 11.80 -2.14 -19.84
N ILE A 332 12.24 -1.14 -20.59
CA ILE A 332 12.18 0.27 -20.19
C ILE A 332 11.35 1.01 -21.22
N HIS A 333 10.22 1.58 -20.80
CA HIS A 333 9.47 2.54 -21.58
C HIS A 333 9.77 3.95 -21.07
N ASN A 334 10.15 4.83 -21.98
CA ASN A 334 10.34 6.23 -21.71
C ASN A 334 9.50 7.07 -22.64
N LYS A 335 8.62 7.87 -22.07
CA LYS A 335 7.79 8.83 -22.79
C LYS A 335 8.45 10.21 -22.91
N GLU A 336 9.46 10.49 -22.09
CA GLU A 336 10.00 11.84 -21.93
C GLU A 336 11.35 12.01 -22.63
N VAL A 337 11.38 12.87 -23.66
CA VAL A 337 12.62 13.24 -24.37
C VAL A 337 13.66 13.79 -23.40
N TYR A 338 13.23 14.51 -22.36
CA TYR A 338 14.10 15.03 -21.30
C TYR A 338 15.00 13.95 -20.65
N HIS A 339 14.49 12.72 -20.53
CA HIS A 339 15.16 11.61 -19.84
C HIS A 339 15.97 10.68 -20.76
N GLU A 340 16.00 10.91 -22.08
CA GLU A 340 16.80 10.08 -23.00
C GLU A 340 18.29 10.07 -22.64
N LYS A 341 18.82 11.21 -22.20
CA LYS A 341 20.22 11.34 -21.76
C LYS A 341 20.52 10.45 -20.55
N ASP A 342 19.58 10.36 -19.60
CA ASP A 342 19.73 9.60 -18.36
C ASP A 342 19.70 8.10 -18.67
N ILE A 343 18.78 7.69 -19.54
CA ILE A 343 18.64 6.30 -20.01
C ILE A 343 19.87 5.85 -20.78
N LYS A 344 20.45 6.71 -21.62
CA LYS A 344 21.68 6.38 -22.34
C LYS A 344 22.84 6.08 -21.38
N VAL A 345 23.04 6.94 -20.38
CA VAL A 345 24.07 6.74 -19.35
C VAL A 345 23.82 5.44 -18.58
N PHE A 346 22.58 5.15 -18.22
CA PHE A 346 22.22 3.90 -17.57
C PHE A 346 22.48 2.68 -18.46
N PHE A 347 22.06 2.71 -19.72
CA PHE A 347 22.24 1.60 -20.65
C PHE A 347 23.72 1.24 -20.82
N ASP A 348 24.58 2.25 -20.92
CA ASP A 348 26.02 2.03 -21.02
C ASP A 348 26.62 1.34 -19.79
N LYS A 349 26.07 1.58 -18.59
CA LYS A 349 26.43 0.81 -17.37
C LYS A 349 25.81 -0.59 -17.39
N ALA A 350 24.50 -0.67 -17.59
CA ALA A 350 23.69 -1.87 -17.39
C ALA A 350 23.96 -3.00 -18.40
N LYS A 351 24.33 -2.66 -19.64
CA LYS A 351 24.57 -3.65 -20.72
C LYS A 351 25.67 -4.67 -20.41
N HIS A 352 26.55 -4.37 -19.45
CA HIS A 352 27.63 -5.26 -19.03
C HIS A 352 27.20 -6.28 -17.96
N GLU A 353 26.11 -6.00 -17.24
CA GLU A 353 25.61 -6.84 -16.15
C GLU A 353 24.33 -7.60 -16.52
N ILE A 354 23.45 -6.96 -17.30
CA ILE A 354 22.14 -7.51 -17.68
C ILE A 354 22.12 -7.81 -19.18
N LYS A 355 21.90 -9.08 -19.51
CA LYS A 355 21.99 -9.58 -20.89
C LYS A 355 20.86 -9.11 -21.80
N THR A 356 19.67 -8.88 -21.26
CA THR A 356 18.48 -8.53 -22.06
C THR A 356 17.90 -7.23 -21.58
N ILE A 357 18.08 -6.17 -22.36
CA ILE A 357 17.53 -4.85 -22.12
C ILE A 357 16.80 -4.41 -23.39
N LYS A 358 15.50 -4.15 -23.27
CA LYS A 358 14.67 -3.56 -24.33
C LYS A 358 14.26 -2.16 -23.90
N ILE A 359 14.61 -1.16 -24.70
CA ILE A 359 14.22 0.24 -24.48
C ILE A 359 13.22 0.62 -25.57
N VAL A 360 12.13 1.26 -25.16
CA VAL A 360 11.10 1.83 -26.03
C VAL A 360 11.04 3.32 -25.71
N GLY A 361 11.50 4.15 -26.66
CA GLY A 361 11.63 5.59 -26.44
C GLY A 361 10.38 6.39 -26.84
N PRO A 362 10.44 7.72 -26.67
CA PRO A 362 9.33 8.63 -26.95
C PRO A 362 8.88 8.61 -28.42
N GLU A 363 9.76 8.21 -29.34
CA GLU A 363 9.53 8.14 -30.78
C GLU A 363 8.41 7.18 -31.19
N GLU A 364 8.15 6.15 -30.39
CA GLU A 364 7.09 5.15 -30.63
C GLU A 364 5.69 5.70 -30.27
N ASN A 365 5.62 6.83 -29.56
CA ASN A 365 4.38 7.54 -29.21
C ASN A 365 3.29 6.64 -28.61
N LEU A 366 3.68 5.75 -27.69
CA LEU A 366 2.75 4.86 -27.00
C LEU A 366 2.02 5.60 -25.87
N SER A 367 0.74 5.27 -25.67
CA SER A 367 0.06 5.61 -24.43
C SER A 367 0.63 4.80 -23.26
N GLN A 368 0.45 5.31 -22.03
CA GLN A 368 0.87 4.60 -20.82
C GLN A 368 0.29 3.18 -20.75
N ALA A 369 -0.96 3.01 -21.17
CA ALA A 369 -1.62 1.70 -21.17
C ALA A 369 -1.02 0.74 -22.20
N GLU A 370 -0.70 1.21 -23.40
CA GLU A 370 -0.04 0.39 -24.45
C GLU A 370 1.36 -0.02 -24.02
N ALA A 371 2.13 0.89 -23.44
CA ALA A 371 3.45 0.61 -22.89
C ALA A 371 3.40 -0.45 -21.78
N ARG A 372 2.48 -0.32 -20.83
CA ARG A 372 2.29 -1.29 -19.74
C ARG A 372 1.81 -2.66 -20.24
N ASN A 373 0.89 -2.68 -21.20
CA ASN A 373 0.50 -3.92 -21.88
C ASN A 373 1.72 -4.58 -22.56
N MET A 374 2.56 -3.81 -23.26
CA MET A 374 3.77 -4.31 -23.92
C MET A 374 4.81 -4.85 -22.93
N GLY A 375 5.04 -4.15 -21.81
CA GLY A 375 5.96 -4.59 -20.76
C GLY A 375 5.49 -5.87 -20.08
N MET A 376 4.20 -5.99 -19.78
CA MET A 376 3.62 -7.21 -19.22
C MET A 376 3.66 -8.37 -20.21
N ASP A 377 3.42 -8.10 -21.50
CA ASP A 377 3.54 -9.08 -22.58
C ASP A 377 4.96 -9.61 -22.75
N PHE A 378 5.96 -8.78 -22.52
CA PHE A 378 7.37 -9.17 -22.58
C PHE A 378 7.69 -10.33 -21.63
N CYS A 379 7.01 -10.41 -20.48
CA CYS A 379 7.06 -11.59 -19.61
C CYS A 379 6.08 -12.69 -20.03
N ARG A 380 4.84 -12.33 -20.39
CA ARG A 380 3.79 -13.31 -20.75
C ARG A 380 4.21 -14.23 -21.90
N GLN A 381 4.87 -13.68 -22.91
CA GLN A 381 5.30 -14.40 -24.12
C GLN A 381 6.57 -15.23 -23.91
N ASP A 382 7.29 -15.02 -22.80
CA ASP A 382 8.48 -15.77 -22.47
C ASP A 382 8.15 -16.86 -21.44
N GLU A 383 8.17 -18.12 -21.87
CA GLU A 383 7.93 -19.27 -21.00
C GLU A 383 8.92 -19.36 -19.84
N LYS A 384 10.13 -18.80 -20.01
CA LYS A 384 11.16 -18.77 -18.96
C LYS A 384 10.95 -17.66 -17.94
N CYS A 385 10.04 -16.72 -18.18
CA CYS A 385 9.74 -15.65 -17.24
C CYS A 385 8.86 -16.20 -16.10
N ASP A 386 9.43 -16.22 -14.88
CA ASP A 386 8.75 -16.68 -13.67
C ASP A 386 7.99 -15.55 -12.99
N TYR A 387 8.52 -14.32 -13.04
CA TYR A 387 7.91 -13.14 -12.45
C TYR A 387 8.06 -11.89 -13.32
N TYR A 388 7.03 -11.06 -13.32
CA TYR A 388 7.02 -9.72 -13.90
C TYR A 388 7.01 -8.69 -12.77
N PHE A 389 8.03 -7.84 -12.69
CA PHE A 389 8.15 -6.77 -11.69
C PHE A 389 7.96 -5.42 -12.38
N SER A 390 6.79 -4.80 -12.20
CA SER A 390 6.50 -3.47 -12.71
C SER A 390 6.96 -2.43 -11.70
N VAL A 391 7.65 -1.39 -12.16
CA VAL A 391 8.09 -0.27 -11.33
C VAL A 391 8.07 1.04 -12.11
N ASP A 392 7.42 2.06 -11.53
CA ASP A 392 7.34 3.40 -12.08
C ASP A 392 8.52 4.25 -11.59
N ALA A 393 8.90 5.25 -12.39
CA ALA A 393 10.05 6.11 -12.13
C ALA A 393 9.94 6.92 -10.82
N ASP A 394 8.72 7.15 -10.32
CA ASP A 394 8.46 7.88 -9.08
C ASP A 394 8.57 7.02 -7.80
N VAL A 395 8.99 5.76 -7.92
CA VAL A 395 9.22 4.85 -6.81
C VAL A 395 10.68 4.84 -6.39
N VAL A 396 10.97 5.16 -5.13
CA VAL A 396 12.31 5.04 -4.55
C VAL A 396 12.37 3.83 -3.63
N LEU A 397 12.90 2.72 -4.14
CA LEU A 397 13.14 1.51 -3.35
C LEU A 397 14.39 1.69 -2.49
N THR A 398 14.21 1.88 -1.18
CA THR A 398 15.31 2.00 -0.22
C THR A 398 15.82 0.65 0.24
N ASN A 399 14.98 -0.39 0.15
CA ASN A 399 15.33 -1.75 0.54
C ASN A 399 15.80 -2.56 -0.69
N PRO A 400 17.09 -2.89 -0.81
CA PRO A 400 17.61 -3.62 -1.97
C PRO A 400 17.07 -5.05 -2.05
N ARG A 401 16.55 -5.62 -0.95
CA ARG A 401 15.96 -6.96 -0.91
C ARG A 401 14.49 -7.01 -1.33
N THR A 402 13.89 -5.89 -1.73
CA THR A 402 12.46 -5.79 -2.10
C THR A 402 12.03 -6.92 -3.03
N LEU A 403 12.76 -7.15 -4.14
CA LEU A 403 12.38 -8.16 -5.12
C LEU A 403 12.38 -9.59 -4.53
N LYS A 404 13.41 -9.95 -3.75
CA LYS A 404 13.47 -11.25 -3.06
C LYS A 404 12.30 -11.41 -2.11
N ILE A 405 12.05 -10.43 -1.25
CA ILE A 405 10.98 -10.46 -0.25
C ILE A 405 9.62 -10.67 -0.94
N LEU A 406 9.33 -9.97 -2.04
CA LEU A 406 8.05 -10.13 -2.75
C LEU A 406 7.90 -11.51 -3.41
N ILE A 407 8.98 -12.07 -3.95
CA ILE A 407 8.98 -13.43 -4.53
C ILE A 407 8.76 -14.48 -3.43
N GLU A 408 9.46 -14.34 -2.29
CA GLU A 408 9.36 -15.24 -1.14
C GLU A 408 7.92 -15.27 -0.56
N GLN A 409 7.15 -14.19 -0.70
CA GLN A 409 5.73 -14.18 -0.30
C GLN A 409 4.80 -15.02 -1.19
N ASN A 410 5.27 -15.52 -2.34
CA ASN A 410 4.57 -16.51 -3.16
C ASN A 410 3.12 -16.15 -3.55
N ARG A 411 2.78 -14.87 -3.68
CA ARG A 411 1.44 -14.42 -4.11
C ARG A 411 1.35 -14.25 -5.62
N LYS A 412 0.15 -14.40 -6.20
CA LYS A 412 -0.08 -14.19 -7.64
C LYS A 412 0.25 -12.77 -8.07
N ILE A 413 -0.22 -11.80 -7.28
CA ILE A 413 0.02 -10.38 -7.46
C ILE A 413 0.32 -9.76 -6.09
N ILE A 414 1.47 -9.12 -5.93
CA ILE A 414 1.86 -8.46 -4.67
C ILE A 414 2.66 -7.18 -4.91
N ALA A 415 2.36 -6.14 -4.13
CA ALA A 415 3.05 -4.87 -4.12
C ALA A 415 3.75 -4.64 -2.77
N PRO A 416 4.93 -3.99 -2.75
CA PRO A 416 5.47 -3.40 -1.54
C PRO A 416 4.74 -2.09 -1.22
N LEU A 417 4.45 -1.84 0.05
CA LEU A 417 3.91 -0.55 0.48
C LEU A 417 4.98 0.54 0.32
N VAL A 418 4.66 1.55 -0.49
CA VAL A 418 5.43 2.79 -0.61
C VAL A 418 4.52 3.99 -0.39
N THR A 419 5.02 4.99 0.34
CA THR A 419 4.25 6.17 0.77
C THR A 419 4.97 7.46 0.37
N ARG A 420 4.23 8.53 0.11
CA ARG A 420 4.83 9.87 0.04
C ARG A 420 5.31 10.29 1.43
N HIS A 421 6.53 10.80 1.50
CA HIS A 421 7.13 11.21 2.78
C HIS A 421 6.24 12.23 3.52
N GLY A 422 6.00 11.98 4.81
CA GLY A 422 5.19 12.83 5.68
C GLY A 422 3.69 12.90 5.34
N LYS A 423 3.20 12.05 4.42
CA LYS A 423 1.80 12.04 3.96
C LYS A 423 1.22 10.63 4.07
N LEU A 424 -0.12 10.55 4.07
CA LEU A 424 -0.83 9.26 4.04
C LEU A 424 -0.94 8.67 2.62
N TRP A 425 -0.65 9.44 1.58
CA TRP A 425 -0.80 9.01 0.20
C TRP A 425 0.18 7.87 -0.12
N SER A 426 -0.35 6.74 -0.57
CA SER A 426 0.37 5.49 -0.82
C SER A 426 -0.07 4.83 -2.11
N ASN A 427 0.66 3.80 -2.53
CA ASN A 427 0.41 3.06 -3.77
C ASN A 427 -0.71 2.00 -3.69
N PHE A 428 -1.67 2.14 -2.77
CA PHE A 428 -2.81 1.22 -2.66
C PHE A 428 -4.07 1.93 -2.16
N TRP A 429 -5.25 1.36 -2.46
CA TRP A 429 -6.52 1.76 -1.83
C TRP A 429 -7.07 0.58 -1.04
N GLY A 430 -7.54 0.83 0.18
CA GLY A 430 -8.16 -0.21 1.02
C GLY A 430 -9.64 -0.46 0.72
N ALA A 431 -10.33 0.49 0.10
CA ALA A 431 -11.75 0.39 -0.26
C ALA A 431 -12.04 1.11 -1.59
N LEU A 432 -13.22 0.82 -2.16
CA LEU A 432 -13.74 1.51 -3.34
C LEU A 432 -15.07 2.19 -3.01
N SER A 433 -15.33 3.31 -3.65
CA SER A 433 -16.68 3.90 -3.71
C SER A 433 -17.61 3.02 -4.56
N PRO A 434 -18.94 3.22 -4.50
CA PRO A 434 -19.89 2.51 -5.37
C PRO A 434 -19.58 2.66 -6.87
N ASP A 435 -18.98 3.77 -7.28
CA ASP A 435 -18.57 4.04 -8.67
C ASP A 435 -17.22 3.41 -9.04
N GLY A 436 -16.57 2.70 -8.10
CA GLY A 436 -15.30 2.01 -8.31
C GLY A 436 -14.05 2.89 -8.15
N TYR A 437 -14.18 4.10 -7.61
CA TYR A 437 -13.08 5.03 -7.35
C TYR A 437 -12.56 4.92 -5.91
N TYR A 438 -11.58 5.75 -5.55
CA TYR A 438 -10.99 5.79 -4.22
C TYR A 438 -12.03 5.93 -3.11
N ALA A 439 -11.96 5.03 -2.13
CA ALA A 439 -12.52 5.23 -0.81
C ALA A 439 -11.50 4.82 0.25
N ARG A 440 -11.55 5.47 1.42
CA ARG A 440 -10.69 5.13 2.55
C ARG A 440 -11.31 3.96 3.32
N SER A 441 -10.57 2.86 3.48
CA SER A 441 -10.97 1.78 4.40
C SER A 441 -10.73 2.17 5.86
N GLU A 442 -11.42 1.47 6.76
CA GLU A 442 -11.29 1.66 8.21
C GLU A 442 -9.85 1.49 8.71
N ASP A 443 -9.10 0.55 8.13
CA ASP A 443 -7.74 0.16 8.52
C ASP A 443 -6.63 0.85 7.72
N TYR A 444 -6.96 1.72 6.76
CA TYR A 444 -5.99 2.32 5.85
C TYR A 444 -4.86 3.06 6.58
N VAL A 445 -5.22 3.91 7.54
CA VAL A 445 -4.25 4.71 8.31
C VAL A 445 -3.34 3.80 9.14
N ASP A 446 -3.91 2.77 9.76
CA ASP A 446 -3.17 1.80 10.57
C ASP A 446 -2.16 1.00 9.74
N ILE A 447 -2.51 0.63 8.50
CA ILE A 447 -1.60 -0.06 7.58
C ILE A 447 -0.48 0.89 7.13
N VAL A 448 -0.83 2.13 6.73
CA VAL A 448 0.14 3.11 6.22
C VAL A 448 1.15 3.54 7.30
N GLN A 449 0.71 3.69 8.54
CA GLN A 449 1.57 4.10 9.66
C GLN A 449 2.33 2.94 10.31
N GLY A 450 2.06 1.69 9.91
CA GLY A 450 2.68 0.51 10.50
C GLY A 450 2.11 0.10 11.86
N ASN A 451 0.93 0.60 12.25
CA ASN A 451 0.21 0.13 13.44
C ASN A 451 -0.31 -1.30 13.24
N ARG A 452 -0.68 -1.65 12.01
CA ARG A 452 -1.02 -3.02 11.59
C ARG A 452 -0.08 -3.46 10.49
N VAL A 453 0.78 -4.43 10.79
CA VAL A 453 1.78 -4.96 9.85
C VAL A 453 1.36 -6.34 9.34
N GLY A 454 1.41 -6.55 8.03
CA GLY A 454 1.00 -7.79 7.39
C GLY A 454 1.04 -7.78 5.87
N VAL A 455 0.32 -8.73 5.27
CA VAL A 455 0.08 -8.85 3.82
C VAL A 455 -1.43 -8.78 3.61
N TRP A 456 -1.88 -7.76 2.90
CA TRP A 456 -3.28 -7.35 2.86
C TRP A 456 -3.85 -7.51 1.45
N ASN A 457 -4.95 -8.25 1.32
CA ASN A 457 -5.73 -8.30 0.08
C ASN A 457 -6.46 -6.96 -0.10
N VAL A 458 -6.13 -6.24 -1.17
CA VAL A 458 -6.61 -4.87 -1.43
C VAL A 458 -7.25 -4.75 -2.82
N PRO A 459 -8.26 -3.87 -2.98
CA PRO A 459 -8.93 -3.70 -4.26
C PRO A 459 -8.11 -2.96 -5.32
N TYR A 460 -7.08 -2.19 -4.94
CA TYR A 460 -6.28 -1.38 -5.86
C TYR A 460 -4.83 -1.29 -5.39
N MET A 461 -3.90 -1.34 -6.33
CA MET A 461 -2.48 -1.11 -6.16
C MET A 461 -1.90 -0.42 -7.42
N ALA A 462 -0.83 0.34 -7.27
CA ALA A 462 -0.19 1.07 -8.36
C ALA A 462 1.33 1.20 -8.15
N ASN A 463 2.01 1.87 -9.08
CA ASN A 463 3.43 2.27 -9.08
C ASN A 463 4.47 1.13 -9.06
N VAL A 464 4.34 0.15 -8.16
CA VAL A 464 5.27 -0.97 -8.01
C VAL A 464 4.55 -2.23 -7.58
N TYR A 465 4.71 -3.31 -8.36
CA TYR A 465 4.10 -4.60 -8.08
C TYR A 465 4.78 -5.75 -8.82
N LEU A 466 4.69 -6.93 -8.24
CA LEU A 466 5.17 -8.21 -8.75
C LEU A 466 3.98 -9.08 -9.15
N ILE A 467 4.02 -9.65 -10.35
CA ILE A 467 3.02 -10.61 -10.86
C ILE A 467 3.73 -11.91 -11.22
N LYS A 468 3.16 -13.06 -10.81
CA LYS A 468 3.63 -14.38 -11.26
C LYS A 468 3.43 -14.54 -12.77
N GLY A 469 4.48 -14.94 -13.48
CA GLY A 469 4.44 -15.22 -14.92
C GLY A 469 3.43 -16.32 -15.28
N LYS A 470 3.27 -17.34 -14.41
CA LYS A 470 2.22 -18.36 -14.58
C LYS A 470 0.82 -17.73 -14.60
N THR A 471 0.54 -16.81 -13.67
CA THR A 471 -0.76 -16.09 -13.62
C THR A 471 -1.01 -15.30 -14.91
N LEU A 472 0.02 -14.65 -15.46
CA LEU A 472 -0.08 -13.95 -16.75
C LEU A 472 -0.38 -14.89 -17.94
N ARG A 473 -0.01 -16.17 -17.85
CA ARG A 473 -0.23 -17.14 -18.94
C ARG A 473 -1.54 -17.94 -18.77
N SER A 474 -1.97 -18.21 -17.53
CA SER A 474 -3.14 -19.07 -17.26
C SER A 474 -4.41 -18.33 -16.90
N GLU A 475 -4.33 -17.21 -16.18
CA GLU A 475 -5.50 -16.49 -15.65
C GLU A 475 -5.68 -15.13 -16.31
N MET A 476 -4.57 -14.45 -16.62
CA MET A 476 -4.54 -13.14 -17.26
C MET A 476 -3.92 -13.22 -18.66
N ASN A 477 -4.47 -14.08 -19.52
CA ASN A 477 -3.91 -14.45 -20.83
C ASN A 477 -4.21 -13.45 -21.96
N GLU A 478 -5.16 -12.54 -21.77
CA GLU A 478 -5.45 -11.50 -22.76
C GLU A 478 -4.36 -10.44 -22.81
N ARG A 479 -4.26 -9.79 -23.96
CA ARG A 479 -3.20 -8.81 -24.20
C ARG A 479 -3.45 -7.48 -23.49
N ASN A 480 -4.71 -7.12 -23.33
CA ASN A 480 -5.12 -5.78 -22.98
C ASN A 480 -5.79 -5.72 -21.59
N TYR A 481 -5.01 -5.45 -20.55
CA TYR A 481 -5.55 -5.25 -19.20
C TYR A 481 -5.43 -3.82 -18.69
N PHE A 482 -4.68 -2.96 -19.38
CA PHE A 482 -4.49 -1.57 -19.00
C PHE A 482 -5.41 -0.58 -19.75
N VAL A 483 -6.17 -1.02 -20.76
CA VAL A 483 -7.14 -0.17 -21.46
C VAL A 483 -8.55 -0.61 -21.11
N ARG A 484 -9.32 0.26 -20.45
CA ARG A 484 -10.74 0.02 -20.17
C ARG A 484 -11.50 1.32 -19.96
N ASP A 485 -12.55 1.50 -20.75
CA ASP A 485 -13.44 2.67 -20.67
C ASP A 485 -12.64 4.00 -20.67
N LYS A 486 -12.84 4.83 -19.64
CA LYS A 486 -12.09 6.06 -19.34
C LYS A 486 -11.26 5.94 -18.05
N LEU A 487 -11.02 4.72 -17.57
CA LEU A 487 -10.22 4.51 -16.37
C LEU A 487 -8.74 4.79 -16.65
N ASP A 488 -8.01 5.23 -15.63
CA ASP A 488 -6.56 5.23 -15.73
C ASP A 488 -6.03 3.78 -15.83
N PRO A 489 -4.80 3.60 -16.36
CA PRO A 489 -4.26 2.27 -16.63
C PRO A 489 -4.21 1.35 -15.40
N ASP A 490 -3.87 1.89 -14.22
CA ASP A 490 -3.75 1.09 -12.99
C ASP A 490 -5.13 0.69 -12.45
N MET A 491 -6.11 1.59 -12.53
CA MET A 491 -7.51 1.27 -12.23
C MET A 491 -8.04 0.19 -13.18
N ALA A 492 -7.70 0.25 -14.47
CA ALA A 492 -8.08 -0.75 -15.46
C ALA A 492 -7.49 -2.13 -15.12
N LEU A 493 -6.19 -2.21 -14.83
CA LEU A 493 -5.53 -3.45 -14.40
C LEU A 493 -6.21 -4.04 -13.17
N CYS A 494 -6.37 -3.22 -12.12
CA CYS A 494 -6.95 -3.65 -10.86
C CYS A 494 -8.40 -4.13 -11.04
N ARG A 495 -9.19 -3.43 -11.84
CA ARG A 495 -10.58 -3.83 -12.13
C ARG A 495 -10.65 -5.16 -12.86
N ASN A 496 -9.80 -5.34 -13.88
CA ASN A 496 -9.73 -6.60 -14.62
C ASN A 496 -9.31 -7.77 -13.70
N ALA A 497 -8.29 -7.58 -12.85
CA ALA A 497 -7.88 -8.58 -11.87
C ALA A 497 -9.03 -8.99 -10.92
N ARG A 498 -9.78 -7.99 -10.40
CA ARG A 498 -10.94 -8.25 -9.53
C ARG A 498 -12.06 -9.03 -10.22
N GLU A 499 -12.37 -8.71 -11.47
CA GLU A 499 -13.41 -9.40 -12.24
C GLU A 499 -13.01 -10.85 -12.58
N MET A 500 -11.72 -11.12 -12.76
CA MET A 500 -11.18 -12.48 -12.92
C MET A 500 -11.08 -13.26 -11.59
N GLY A 501 -11.27 -12.60 -10.45
CA GLY A 501 -11.13 -13.19 -9.12
C GLY A 501 -9.68 -13.43 -8.69
N VAL A 502 -8.73 -12.70 -9.27
CA VAL A 502 -7.32 -12.73 -8.89
C VAL A 502 -7.10 -11.71 -7.78
N PHE A 503 -6.60 -12.16 -6.63
CA PHE A 503 -6.33 -11.29 -5.48
C PHE A 503 -5.05 -10.49 -5.69
N MET A 504 -5.09 -9.24 -5.24
CA MET A 504 -3.96 -8.32 -5.24
C MET A 504 -3.58 -8.03 -3.80
N TYR A 505 -2.30 -8.17 -3.49
CA TYR A 505 -1.81 -8.02 -2.12
C TYR A 505 -0.89 -6.80 -1.98
N ILE A 506 -0.95 -6.11 -0.85
CA ILE A 506 0.04 -5.11 -0.44
C ILE A 506 0.76 -5.62 0.81
N SER A 507 2.09 -5.54 0.84
CA SER A 507 2.91 -5.90 2.00
C SER A 507 3.47 -4.65 2.65
N ASN A 508 3.23 -4.48 3.94
CA ASN A 508 3.91 -3.47 4.78
C ASN A 508 4.79 -4.11 5.86
N ARG A 509 5.19 -5.38 5.65
CA ARG A 509 6.02 -6.15 6.58
C ARG A 509 7.42 -5.58 6.80
N HIS A 510 7.90 -4.82 5.82
CA HIS A 510 9.19 -4.17 5.83
C HIS A 510 9.02 -2.74 5.35
N GLU A 511 9.97 -1.88 5.72
CA GLU A 511 10.15 -0.62 5.02
C GLU A 511 10.78 -0.93 3.65
N PHE A 512 10.03 -0.68 2.58
CA PHE A 512 10.45 -0.98 1.21
C PHE A 512 11.00 0.25 0.49
N GLY A 513 10.41 1.41 0.75
CA GLY A 513 10.69 2.62 0.00
C GLY A 513 9.65 3.70 0.17
N ARG A 514 9.68 4.67 -0.73
CA ARG A 514 8.81 5.85 -0.74
C ARG A 514 8.42 6.26 -2.16
N LEU A 515 7.44 7.14 -2.26
CA LEU A 515 7.00 7.75 -3.51
C LEU A 515 7.50 9.19 -3.60
N LEU A 516 8.01 9.56 -4.77
CA LEU A 516 8.31 10.94 -5.12
C LEU A 516 7.04 11.74 -5.39
N SER A 517 7.14 13.05 -5.19
CA SER A 517 6.22 14.03 -5.75
C SER A 517 6.76 14.45 -7.12
N THR A 518 6.04 14.12 -8.18
CA THR A 518 6.31 14.65 -9.54
C THR A 518 5.47 15.90 -9.83
N ALA A 519 4.68 16.35 -8.85
CA ALA A 519 3.85 17.54 -8.99
C ALA A 519 4.75 18.76 -9.20
N ASN A 520 4.43 19.55 -10.24
CA ASN A 520 5.14 20.79 -10.56
C ASN A 520 6.65 20.62 -10.84
N TYR A 521 7.11 19.42 -11.25
CA TYR A 521 8.50 19.24 -11.64
C TYR A 521 8.79 20.02 -12.93
N ASN A 522 9.60 21.08 -12.79
CA ASN A 522 10.01 21.93 -13.90
C ASN A 522 11.27 21.36 -14.54
N THR A 523 11.31 21.33 -15.88
CA THR A 523 12.46 20.86 -16.66
C THR A 523 13.24 22.00 -17.34
N SER A 524 12.98 23.26 -16.99
CA SER A 524 13.57 24.45 -17.63
C SER A 524 14.98 24.83 -17.18
N HIS A 525 15.44 24.31 -16.05
CA HIS A 525 16.79 24.55 -15.52
C HIS A 525 17.78 23.52 -16.07
N TYR A 526 19.08 23.84 -15.97
CA TYR A 526 20.12 22.92 -16.41
C TYR A 526 20.16 21.69 -15.48
N ASN A 527 20.10 21.94 -14.16
CA ASN A 527 20.04 20.94 -13.09
C ASN A 527 18.74 21.08 -12.25
N ASN A 528 17.62 20.61 -12.81
CA ASN A 528 16.27 20.78 -12.22
C ASN A 528 16.08 20.20 -10.82
N ASP A 529 16.79 19.12 -10.47
CA ASP A 529 16.73 18.50 -9.15
C ASP A 529 17.14 19.48 -8.01
N LEU A 530 17.92 20.53 -8.29
CA LEU A 530 18.31 21.55 -7.30
C LEU A 530 17.10 22.23 -6.65
N TRP A 531 15.97 22.35 -7.38
CA TRP A 531 14.74 22.97 -6.89
C TRP A 531 13.81 22.02 -6.11
N GLN A 532 14.19 20.75 -5.95
CA GLN A 532 13.31 19.72 -5.37
C GLN A 532 13.31 19.66 -3.83
N ILE A 533 13.94 20.62 -3.16
CA ILE A 533 14.06 20.65 -1.68
C ILE A 533 12.70 20.65 -0.97
N PHE A 534 11.66 21.22 -1.60
CA PHE A 534 10.33 21.34 -0.99
C PHE A 534 9.44 20.12 -1.26
N GLU A 535 9.42 19.66 -2.50
CA GLU A 535 8.54 18.56 -2.94
C GLU A 535 9.09 17.20 -2.51
N ASN A 536 10.42 17.05 -2.52
CA ASN A 536 11.13 15.79 -2.26
C ASN A 536 12.33 16.02 -1.31
N PRO A 537 12.11 16.52 -0.09
CA PRO A 537 13.19 16.94 0.83
C PRO A 537 14.17 15.83 1.20
N VAL A 538 13.69 14.60 1.34
CA VAL A 538 14.52 13.44 1.71
C VAL A 538 15.49 13.10 0.58
N ASP A 539 14.98 12.96 -0.64
CA ASP A 539 15.76 12.64 -1.83
C ASP A 539 16.73 13.77 -2.19
N TRP A 540 16.28 15.02 -2.04
CA TRP A 540 17.13 16.20 -2.20
C TRP A 540 18.28 16.20 -1.19
N LYS A 541 18.00 15.93 0.10
CA LYS A 541 19.02 15.83 1.14
C LYS A 541 20.03 14.72 0.84
N GLU A 542 19.57 13.55 0.46
CA GLU A 542 20.45 12.41 0.15
C GLU A 542 21.34 12.66 -1.08
N LYS A 543 20.88 13.45 -2.07
CA LYS A 543 21.67 13.85 -3.24
C LYS A 543 22.65 14.98 -2.92
N TYR A 544 22.20 16.02 -2.20
CA TYR A 544 22.89 17.31 -2.15
C TYR A 544 23.58 17.65 -0.83
N ILE A 545 23.16 17.05 0.27
CA ILE A 545 23.80 17.29 1.58
C ILE A 545 24.94 16.30 1.78
N ASN A 546 26.03 16.79 2.37
CA ASN A 546 27.18 15.97 2.68
C ASN A 546 26.79 14.81 3.61
N ARG A 547 27.28 13.58 3.33
CA ARG A 547 26.96 12.39 4.13
C ARG A 547 27.37 12.54 5.60
N ASP A 548 28.43 13.31 5.87
CA ASP A 548 28.93 13.56 7.22
C ASP A 548 28.24 14.75 7.91
N TYR A 549 27.30 15.45 7.26
CA TYR A 549 26.58 16.58 7.86
C TYR A 549 25.90 16.18 9.19
N SER A 550 25.24 15.02 9.25
CA SER A 550 24.56 14.58 10.48
C SER A 550 25.55 14.34 11.64
N LYS A 551 26.80 13.97 11.33
CA LYS A 551 27.86 13.77 12.33
C LYS A 551 28.27 15.08 12.99
N ILE A 552 27.95 16.24 12.42
CA ILE A 552 28.13 17.53 13.08
C ILE A 552 27.44 17.54 14.44
N PHE A 553 26.28 16.90 14.60
CA PHE A 553 25.52 17.01 15.86
C PHE A 553 25.86 15.91 16.88
N THR A 554 26.48 14.82 16.43
CA THR A 554 26.79 13.65 17.28
C THR A 554 28.28 13.49 17.56
N GLU A 555 29.14 14.02 16.68
CA GLU A 555 30.60 13.88 16.73
C GLU A 555 31.26 15.27 16.72
N ASN A 556 32.56 15.31 17.03
CA ASN A 556 33.34 16.55 17.04
C ASN A 556 34.09 16.76 15.71
N ILE A 557 33.35 16.79 14.60
CA ILE A 557 33.93 16.99 13.25
C ILE A 557 33.98 18.46 12.80
N VAL A 558 33.39 19.37 13.58
CA VAL A 558 33.46 20.81 13.31
C VAL A 558 34.82 21.31 13.75
N GLU A 559 35.54 21.94 12.84
CA GLU A 559 36.85 22.52 13.10
C GLU A 559 36.72 24.02 13.38
N GLN A 560 37.71 24.57 14.08
CA GLN A 560 37.81 26.01 14.33
C GLN A 560 39.19 26.52 13.89
N PRO A 561 39.45 26.66 12.56
CA PRO A 561 40.77 27.02 12.04
C PRO A 561 41.25 28.40 12.49
N CYS A 562 40.34 29.34 12.76
CA CYS A 562 40.65 30.66 13.32
C CYS A 562 39.70 30.95 14.48
N PRO A 563 40.05 31.88 15.41
CA PRO A 563 39.16 32.28 16.50
C PRO A 563 37.77 32.67 15.97
N ASP A 564 36.72 32.06 16.51
CA ASP A 564 35.31 32.23 16.12
C ASP A 564 35.00 32.02 14.61
N VAL A 565 35.84 31.24 13.92
CA VAL A 565 35.60 30.78 12.54
C VAL A 565 35.42 29.27 12.56
N PHE A 566 34.19 28.80 12.35
CA PHE A 566 33.85 27.37 12.40
C PHE A 566 33.78 26.79 11.00
N TRP A 567 34.29 25.58 10.80
CA TRP A 567 34.40 24.94 9.49
C TRP A 567 33.82 23.52 9.52
N PHE A 568 32.85 23.24 8.65
CA PHE A 568 32.06 22.01 8.68
C PHE A 568 31.60 21.56 7.28
N PRO A 569 31.33 20.25 7.07
CA PRO A 569 30.82 19.75 5.79
C PRO A 569 29.34 20.12 5.63
N ILE A 570 28.94 20.54 4.43
CA ILE A 570 27.54 20.93 4.15
C ILE A 570 26.99 20.31 2.87
N PHE A 571 27.72 20.44 1.76
CA PHE A 571 27.27 19.97 0.45
C PHE A 571 28.02 18.71 0.01
N SER A 572 27.33 17.88 -0.75
CA SER A 572 27.96 16.81 -1.52
C SER A 572 28.77 17.42 -2.69
N GLU A 573 29.71 16.67 -3.23
CA GLU A 573 30.44 17.12 -4.43
C GLU A 573 29.47 17.39 -5.59
N LYS A 574 28.45 16.54 -5.74
CA LYS A 574 27.43 16.67 -6.78
C LYS A 574 26.62 17.97 -6.64
N ALA A 575 26.30 18.40 -5.42
CA ALA A 575 25.65 19.70 -5.20
C ALA A 575 26.53 20.86 -5.66
N CYS A 576 27.83 20.77 -5.38
CA CYS A 576 28.77 21.81 -5.77
C CYS A 576 28.91 21.89 -7.29
N ASP A 577 29.05 20.73 -7.95
CA ASP A 577 29.16 20.65 -9.41
C ASP A 577 27.90 21.15 -10.10
N GLU A 578 26.73 20.65 -9.71
CA GLU A 578 25.46 21.04 -10.34
C GLU A 578 25.15 22.53 -10.11
N LEU A 579 25.52 23.09 -8.95
CA LEU A 579 25.37 24.52 -8.68
C LEU A 579 26.30 25.36 -9.56
N VAL A 580 27.57 24.97 -9.72
CA VAL A 580 28.52 25.67 -10.60
C VAL A 580 28.07 25.59 -12.06
N GLU A 581 27.63 24.42 -12.52
CA GLU A 581 27.10 24.21 -13.87
C GLU A 581 25.91 25.12 -14.15
N GLU A 582 24.96 25.25 -13.21
CA GLU A 582 23.80 26.14 -13.35
C GLU A 582 24.22 27.62 -13.46
N MET A 583 25.18 28.05 -12.65
CA MET A 583 25.70 29.43 -12.67
C MET A 583 26.46 29.72 -13.97
N GLU A 584 27.28 28.79 -14.44
CA GLU A 584 27.98 28.92 -15.74
C GLU A 584 27.00 28.88 -16.91
N HIS A 585 25.94 28.08 -16.84
CA HIS A 585 24.88 28.03 -17.85
C HIS A 585 24.13 29.37 -17.94
N TYR A 586 23.84 30.01 -16.81
CA TYR A 586 23.27 31.35 -16.79
C TYR A 586 24.23 32.40 -17.38
N GLY A 587 25.52 32.30 -17.05
CA GLY A 587 26.64 32.98 -17.73
C GLY A 587 26.73 34.50 -17.55
N LYS A 588 25.71 35.17 -17.01
CA LYS A 588 25.68 36.64 -16.82
C LYS A 588 26.33 37.05 -15.50
N TRP A 589 27.64 36.87 -15.39
CA TRP A 589 28.46 37.30 -14.24
C TRP A 589 28.61 38.83 -14.15
N SER A 590 28.68 39.40 -12.93
CA SER A 590 28.68 40.86 -12.68
C SER A 590 29.87 41.62 -13.28
N GLY A 591 31.03 40.96 -13.39
CA GLY A 591 32.30 41.54 -13.76
C GLY A 591 32.99 42.34 -12.63
N GLY A 592 32.53 42.25 -11.38
CA GLY A 592 33.17 42.87 -10.22
C GLY A 592 33.14 44.41 -10.22
N LYS A 593 32.08 45.01 -10.75
CA LYS A 593 31.92 46.48 -10.86
C LYS A 593 31.09 47.03 -9.69
N HIS A 594 31.46 48.23 -9.21
CA HIS A 594 30.75 48.92 -8.12
C HIS A 594 29.28 49.26 -8.41
N HIS A 595 28.91 49.36 -9.69
CA HIS A 595 27.53 49.57 -10.10
C HIS A 595 26.99 48.30 -10.73
N ASP A 596 25.97 47.75 -10.08
CA ASP A 596 25.25 46.59 -10.58
C ASP A 596 23.75 46.85 -10.59
N SER A 597 23.19 46.99 -11.79
CA SER A 597 21.75 47.24 -11.98
C SER A 597 20.87 46.03 -11.66
N ARG A 598 21.47 44.87 -11.34
CA ARG A 598 20.78 43.61 -11.04
C ARG A 598 20.44 43.48 -9.55
N ILE A 599 21.03 44.32 -8.69
CA ILE A 599 20.77 44.36 -7.24
C ILE A 599 19.91 45.56 -6.83
N SER A 600 19.12 45.40 -5.76
CA SER A 600 18.29 46.49 -5.23
C SER A 600 19.17 47.57 -4.59
N GLY A 601 19.21 48.76 -5.19
CA GLY A 601 20.05 49.88 -4.75
C GLY A 601 21.21 50.22 -5.68
N GLY A 602 21.55 49.37 -6.65
CA GLY A 602 22.43 49.72 -7.79
C GLY A 602 23.92 49.97 -7.49
N TYR A 603 24.35 49.85 -6.24
CA TYR A 603 25.72 50.13 -5.80
C TYR A 603 26.22 49.11 -4.78
N GLU A 604 27.39 48.53 -5.05
CA GLU A 604 28.04 47.55 -4.19
C GLU A 604 29.33 48.13 -3.59
N ASN A 605 29.39 48.21 -2.26
CA ASN A 605 30.53 48.77 -1.55
C ASN A 605 31.81 47.95 -1.77
N VAL A 606 31.69 46.64 -2.00
CA VAL A 606 32.80 45.71 -2.21
C VAL A 606 32.43 44.74 -3.33
N PRO A 607 32.66 45.10 -4.60
CA PRO A 607 32.08 44.36 -5.71
C PRO A 607 32.78 43.02 -5.94
N THR A 608 31.99 41.99 -6.21
CA THR A 608 32.45 40.64 -6.57
C THR A 608 31.91 40.22 -7.93
N ASP A 609 32.66 39.40 -8.67
CA ASP A 609 32.22 38.82 -9.94
C ASP A 609 31.27 37.66 -9.66
N ASP A 610 29.97 37.96 -9.61
CA ASP A 610 28.98 37.08 -9.01
C ASP A 610 27.65 36.97 -9.78
N ILE A 611 26.89 35.96 -9.35
CA ILE A 611 25.49 35.72 -9.72
C ILE A 611 24.72 35.51 -8.41
N HIS A 612 23.68 36.32 -8.19
CA HIS A 612 22.78 36.16 -7.06
C HIS A 612 21.80 35.01 -7.29
N MET A 613 21.47 34.27 -6.22
CA MET A 613 20.49 33.17 -6.27
C MET A 613 19.14 33.61 -6.83
N LYS A 614 18.75 34.87 -6.62
CA LYS A 614 17.53 35.46 -7.17
C LYS A 614 17.52 35.57 -8.69
N GLN A 615 18.68 35.74 -9.32
CA GLN A 615 18.81 35.88 -10.79
C GLN A 615 18.57 34.57 -11.53
N VAL A 616 18.71 33.44 -10.82
CA VAL A 616 18.48 32.09 -11.33
C VAL A 616 17.28 31.44 -10.65
N ASP A 617 16.42 32.20 -9.97
CA ASP A 617 15.23 31.70 -9.26
C ASP A 617 15.50 30.64 -8.17
N LEU A 618 16.70 30.63 -7.59
CA LEU A 618 17.11 29.70 -6.51
C LEU A 618 16.98 30.32 -5.10
N GLU A 619 16.61 31.60 -4.97
CA GLU A 619 16.56 32.32 -3.69
C GLU A 619 15.70 31.62 -2.63
N ASN A 620 14.48 31.19 -2.97
CA ASN A 620 13.59 30.53 -2.00
C ASN A 620 14.13 29.17 -1.55
N VAL A 621 14.68 28.39 -2.48
CA VAL A 621 15.34 27.10 -2.23
C VAL A 621 16.52 27.32 -1.28
N TRP A 622 17.35 28.32 -1.57
CA TRP A 622 18.53 28.66 -0.79
C TRP A 622 18.19 29.13 0.63
N LEU A 623 17.16 29.97 0.78
CA LEU A 623 16.68 30.40 2.10
C LEU A 623 16.14 29.22 2.93
N HIS A 624 15.46 28.27 2.29
CA HIS A 624 15.03 27.05 2.97
C HIS A 624 16.25 26.20 3.38
N PHE A 625 17.24 26.05 2.49
CA PHE A 625 18.51 25.39 2.82
C PHE A 625 19.20 26.04 4.05
N ILE A 626 19.26 27.37 4.12
CA ILE A 626 19.83 28.07 5.29
C ILE A 626 19.06 27.72 6.57
N ARG A 627 17.72 27.75 6.53
CA ARG A 627 16.87 27.43 7.69
C ARG A 627 17.03 25.98 8.15
N GLU A 628 17.04 25.03 7.23
CA GLU A 628 17.07 23.60 7.55
C GLU A 628 18.48 23.09 7.90
N PHE A 629 19.52 23.63 7.27
CA PHE A 629 20.88 23.06 7.38
C PHE A 629 21.93 23.99 7.99
N ILE A 630 21.77 25.32 7.93
CA ILE A 630 22.75 26.25 8.49
C ILE A 630 22.34 26.74 9.88
N ALA A 631 21.05 27.04 10.09
CA ALA A 631 20.56 27.50 11.38
C ALA A 631 20.83 26.50 12.54
N PRO A 632 20.65 25.17 12.37
CA PRO A 632 20.97 24.22 13.44
C PRO A 632 22.47 24.18 13.78
N VAL A 633 23.35 24.30 12.78
CA VAL A 633 24.80 24.36 13.01
C VAL A 633 25.17 25.65 13.75
N THR A 634 24.55 26.77 13.38
CA THR A 634 24.76 28.08 14.04
C THR A 634 24.43 27.99 15.52
N LEU A 635 23.28 27.38 15.87
CA LEU A 635 22.86 27.19 17.26
C LEU A 635 23.84 26.31 18.05
N LYS A 636 24.46 25.33 17.39
CA LYS A 636 25.49 24.46 18.00
C LYS A 636 26.77 25.25 18.31
N VAL A 637 27.29 26.01 17.35
CA VAL A 637 28.62 26.64 17.45
C VAL A 637 28.60 27.98 18.18
N PHE A 638 27.48 28.72 18.11
CA PHE A 638 27.25 29.95 18.84
C PHE A 638 26.15 29.76 19.89
N ALA A 639 26.49 29.08 20.98
CA ALA A 639 25.55 28.80 22.06
C ALA A 639 24.88 30.10 22.57
N GLY A 640 23.55 30.13 22.56
CA GLY A 640 22.74 31.28 22.95
C GLY A 640 22.33 32.21 21.80
N TYR A 641 22.85 32.01 20.59
CA TYR A 641 22.39 32.73 19.40
C TYR A 641 21.32 31.93 18.65
N TYR A 642 20.19 32.59 18.35
CA TYR A 642 19.08 32.01 17.60
C TYR A 642 18.86 32.78 16.31
N THR A 643 19.00 32.09 15.17
CA THR A 643 18.76 32.67 13.85
C THR A 643 17.45 32.17 13.25
N LYS A 644 16.77 33.03 12.48
CA LYS A 644 15.64 32.64 11.63
C LYS A 644 16.08 32.25 10.20
N GLY A 645 17.39 32.23 9.94
CA GLY A 645 17.95 31.89 8.63
C GLY A 645 17.52 32.86 7.53
N PHE A 646 17.49 34.16 7.83
CA PHE A 646 17.15 35.18 6.86
C PHE A 646 18.42 35.77 6.23
N ALA A 647 18.48 35.83 4.90
CA ALA A 647 19.61 36.39 4.18
C ALA A 647 19.14 37.17 2.96
N LEU A 648 19.51 38.44 2.87
CA LEU A 648 19.18 39.30 1.72
C LEU A 648 20.14 39.12 0.54
N LEU A 649 21.38 38.71 0.84
CA LEU A 649 22.44 38.57 -0.14
C LEU A 649 22.93 37.12 -0.13
N ASN A 650 22.53 36.38 -1.16
CA ASN A 650 22.91 35.01 -1.43
C ASN A 650 23.42 34.95 -2.87
N PHE A 651 24.68 34.58 -3.07
CA PHE A 651 25.32 34.68 -4.37
C PHE A 651 26.49 33.69 -4.50
N VAL A 652 26.79 33.31 -5.74
CA VAL A 652 28.00 32.55 -6.09
C VAL A 652 29.02 33.52 -6.67
N VAL A 653 30.24 33.49 -6.15
CA VAL A 653 31.36 34.31 -6.62
C VAL A 653 32.31 33.46 -7.45
N LYS A 654 32.80 34.06 -8.54
CA LYS A 654 33.83 33.49 -9.42
C LYS A 654 35.11 34.31 -9.31
N TYR A 655 36.19 33.67 -8.88
CA TYR A 655 37.52 34.27 -8.92
C TYR A 655 38.37 33.64 -10.01
N SER A 656 39.02 34.48 -10.82
CA SER A 656 40.00 34.05 -11.82
C SER A 656 41.15 35.07 -11.94
N PRO A 657 42.36 34.65 -12.36
CA PRO A 657 43.49 35.55 -12.57
C PRO A 657 43.21 36.70 -13.55
N GLU A 658 42.34 36.47 -14.53
CA GLU A 658 42.07 37.39 -15.65
C GLU A 658 40.98 38.43 -15.35
N ARG A 659 40.05 38.11 -14.45
CA ARG A 659 38.91 38.99 -14.10
C ARG A 659 39.10 39.57 -12.71
N GLN A 660 38.62 38.86 -11.69
CA GLN A 660 38.76 39.23 -10.30
C GLN A 660 39.52 38.13 -9.57
N ARG A 661 40.79 38.39 -9.23
CA ARG A 661 41.66 37.38 -8.61
C ARG A 661 41.62 37.38 -7.08
N SER A 662 41.22 38.47 -6.45
CA SER A 662 41.26 38.68 -5.00
C SER A 662 40.12 39.61 -4.55
N LEU A 663 39.87 39.67 -3.25
CA LEU A 663 38.92 40.60 -2.66
C LEU A 663 39.60 41.40 -1.55
N ARG A 664 39.49 42.73 -1.60
CA ARG A 664 40.14 43.63 -0.64
C ARG A 664 39.61 43.42 0.80
N PRO A 665 40.35 43.83 1.84
CA PRO A 665 39.87 43.80 3.21
C PRO A 665 38.50 44.48 3.39
N HIS A 666 37.55 43.79 4.00
CA HIS A 666 36.19 44.30 4.25
C HIS A 666 35.49 43.60 5.43
N HIS A 667 34.33 44.15 5.79
CA HIS A 667 33.33 43.53 6.65
C HIS A 667 32.10 43.20 5.82
N ASP A 668 31.38 42.16 6.25
CA ASP A 668 30.13 41.78 5.62
C ASP A 668 28.96 42.51 6.26
N ALA A 669 27.95 42.79 5.45
CA ALA A 669 26.69 43.34 5.95
C ALA A 669 25.81 42.22 6.54
N SER A 670 26.33 41.49 7.53
CA SER A 670 25.68 40.34 8.18
C SER A 670 25.98 40.30 9.68
N THR A 671 25.14 39.60 10.45
CA THR A 671 25.53 39.17 11.80
C THR A 671 26.59 38.09 11.69
N PHE A 672 26.35 37.09 10.83
CA PHE A 672 27.33 36.08 10.46
C PHE A 672 27.25 35.74 8.97
N THR A 673 28.38 35.32 8.41
CA THR A 673 28.52 34.92 7.01
C THR A 673 28.86 33.44 6.95
N ILE A 674 28.27 32.77 5.96
CA ILE A 674 28.74 31.46 5.52
C ILE A 674 29.44 31.59 4.16
N ASN A 675 30.49 30.80 3.98
CA ASN A 675 31.24 30.73 2.74
C ASN A 675 31.53 29.26 2.43
N ILE A 676 30.92 28.76 1.36
CA ILE A 676 30.97 27.36 0.95
C ILE A 676 31.89 27.25 -0.26
N ALA A 677 32.90 26.38 -0.20
CA ALA A 677 33.76 26.10 -1.34
C ALA A 677 33.07 25.15 -2.32
N LEU A 678 33.03 25.51 -3.60
CA LEU A 678 32.31 24.74 -4.62
C LEU A 678 33.23 23.91 -5.53
N ASN A 679 34.55 24.12 -5.46
CA ASN A 679 35.51 23.37 -6.26
C ASN A 679 36.86 23.19 -5.54
N ASN A 680 37.74 22.35 -6.09
CA ASN A 680 38.93 21.84 -5.41
C ASN A 680 40.14 22.76 -5.59
N VAL A 681 40.79 23.08 -4.47
CA VAL A 681 42.13 23.69 -4.48
C VAL A 681 43.16 22.66 -4.95
N GLY A 682 44.09 23.08 -5.82
CA GLY A 682 45.13 22.23 -6.41
C GLY A 682 44.71 21.57 -7.73
N GLU A 683 43.44 21.23 -7.89
CA GLU A 683 42.88 20.65 -9.12
C GLU A 683 42.27 21.72 -10.04
N ASP A 684 41.31 22.49 -9.51
CA ASP A 684 40.55 23.47 -10.30
C ASP A 684 41.17 24.89 -10.25
N PHE A 685 41.88 25.20 -9.15
CA PHE A 685 42.56 26.48 -8.97
C PHE A 685 43.77 26.38 -8.02
N GLN A 686 44.69 27.36 -8.12
CA GLN A 686 45.85 27.49 -7.23
C GLN A 686 45.84 28.84 -6.51
N GLY A 687 46.31 28.86 -5.26
CA GLY A 687 46.20 30.04 -4.39
C GLY A 687 44.76 30.22 -3.87
N GLY A 688 44.35 31.45 -3.59
CA GLY A 688 43.05 31.70 -2.99
C GLY A 688 43.01 31.45 -1.48
N GLY A 689 41.79 31.38 -0.94
CA GLY A 689 41.53 31.29 0.49
C GLY A 689 40.86 32.54 1.07
N CYS A 690 40.84 32.63 2.39
CA CYS A 690 40.34 33.77 3.16
C CYS A 690 41.31 34.09 4.30
N LYS A 691 41.69 35.35 4.49
CA LYS A 691 42.55 35.78 5.59
C LYS A 691 41.81 36.72 6.53
N PHE A 692 41.76 36.37 7.81
CA PHE A 692 41.19 37.18 8.88
C PHE A 692 42.30 38.03 9.51
N LEU A 693 42.31 39.32 9.19
CA LEU A 693 43.43 40.22 9.46
C LEU A 693 43.71 40.41 10.94
N ARG A 694 42.65 40.57 11.75
CA ARG A 694 42.78 40.78 13.20
C ARG A 694 43.50 39.63 13.90
N TYR A 695 43.35 38.42 13.39
CA TYR A 695 43.91 37.21 13.99
C TYR A 695 45.17 36.71 13.28
N ASN A 696 45.60 37.39 12.20
CA ASN A 696 46.63 36.92 11.28
C ASN A 696 46.48 35.42 10.93
N CYS A 697 45.24 35.01 10.66
CA CYS A 697 44.87 33.63 10.43
C CYS A 697 44.28 33.47 9.02
N SER A 698 44.68 32.42 8.32
CA SER A 698 44.28 32.17 6.92
C SER A 698 43.69 30.79 6.76
N ILE A 699 42.64 30.68 5.93
CA ILE A 699 42.11 29.43 5.41
C ILE A 699 42.55 29.33 3.95
N GLU A 700 43.67 28.65 3.69
CA GLU A 700 44.31 28.58 2.36
C GLU A 700 43.92 27.34 1.55
N SER A 701 43.44 26.29 2.21
CA SER A 701 43.06 25.02 1.58
C SER A 701 41.58 24.70 1.81
N PRO A 702 40.64 25.50 1.25
CA PRO A 702 39.22 25.21 1.38
C PRO A 702 38.87 23.86 0.73
N ARG A 703 38.00 23.10 1.38
CA ARG A 703 37.56 21.75 1.00
C ARG A 703 36.23 21.89 0.26
N LYS A 704 36.11 21.31 -0.94
CA LYS A 704 34.86 21.31 -1.70
C LYS A 704 33.72 20.76 -0.85
N GLY A 705 32.57 21.45 -0.87
CA GLY A 705 31.39 21.11 -0.09
C GLY A 705 31.47 21.43 1.40
N TRP A 706 32.56 22.03 1.89
CA TRP A 706 32.66 22.53 3.27
C TRP A 706 32.34 24.02 3.35
N SER A 707 31.66 24.41 4.42
CA SER A 707 31.33 25.79 4.75
C SER A 707 32.14 26.27 5.94
N PHE A 708 32.78 27.43 5.82
CA PHE A 708 33.22 28.16 7.00
C PHE A 708 32.25 29.29 7.36
N MET A 709 32.00 29.44 8.66
CA MET A 709 31.05 30.36 9.26
C MET A 709 31.79 31.29 10.23
N HIS A 710 31.57 32.60 10.09
CA HIS A 710 32.20 33.61 10.96
C HIS A 710 31.30 34.84 11.16
N PRO A 711 31.49 35.63 12.23
CA PRO A 711 30.83 36.92 12.38
C PRO A 711 31.11 37.86 11.19
N GLY A 712 30.11 38.62 10.72
CA GLY A 712 30.24 39.49 9.54
C GLY A 712 30.79 40.89 9.86
N ARG A 713 30.40 41.44 11.01
CA ARG A 713 30.74 42.80 11.44
C ARG A 713 31.68 42.84 12.65
N LEU A 714 32.30 44.00 12.85
CA LEU A 714 33.14 44.39 14.00
C LEU A 714 34.46 43.63 14.16
N THR A 715 34.42 42.30 14.19
CA THR A 715 35.53 41.48 14.72
C THR A 715 36.36 40.77 13.65
N HIS A 716 35.75 40.42 12.51
CA HIS A 716 36.35 39.59 11.47
C HIS A 716 36.57 40.36 10.17
N LEU A 717 37.37 41.43 10.23
CA LEU A 717 37.86 42.10 9.02
C LEU A 717 38.69 41.09 8.22
N HIS A 718 38.27 40.78 7.00
CA HIS A 718 38.85 39.70 6.22
C HIS A 718 39.07 40.08 4.75
N GLU A 719 39.96 39.36 4.08
CA GLU A 719 40.29 39.53 2.66
C GLU A 719 40.27 38.20 1.91
N GLY A 720 39.89 38.26 0.62
CA GLY A 720 39.98 37.13 -0.29
C GLY A 720 41.38 37.04 -0.89
N LEU A 721 42.14 36.01 -0.51
CA LEU A 721 43.51 35.80 -0.99
C LEU A 721 43.53 35.59 -2.52
N PRO A 722 44.62 35.99 -3.20
CA PRO A 722 44.68 35.97 -4.65
C PRO A 722 44.73 34.55 -5.22
N VAL A 723 43.84 34.26 -6.17
CA VAL A 723 43.90 33.10 -7.06
C VAL A 723 45.02 33.33 -8.07
N LYS A 724 45.95 32.37 -8.16
CA LYS A 724 47.15 32.42 -9.01
C LYS A 724 46.94 31.74 -10.37
N ASN A 725 46.13 30.68 -10.40
CA ASN A 725 45.83 29.91 -11.60
C ASN A 725 44.44 29.25 -11.47
N GLY A 726 43.80 28.94 -12.59
CA GLY A 726 42.48 28.29 -12.64
C GLY A 726 41.34 29.21 -12.22
N THR A 727 40.19 28.61 -11.86
CA THR A 727 38.99 29.35 -11.46
C THR A 727 38.46 28.83 -10.14
N ARG A 728 38.20 29.71 -9.18
CA ARG A 728 37.66 29.36 -7.86
C ARG A 728 36.20 29.81 -7.74
N TYR A 729 35.33 28.90 -7.32
CA TYR A 729 33.93 29.18 -7.04
C TYR A 729 33.61 29.05 -5.54
N ILE A 730 32.87 30.01 -5.01
CA ILE A 730 32.35 29.96 -3.64
C ILE A 730 30.89 30.41 -3.61
N ALA A 731 30.06 29.80 -2.76
CA ALA A 731 28.73 30.31 -2.44
C ALA A 731 28.78 31.05 -1.10
N VAL A 732 28.29 32.29 -1.09
CA VAL A 732 28.34 33.17 0.07
C VAL A 732 26.92 33.59 0.46
N SER A 733 26.67 33.67 1.76
CA SER A 733 25.41 34.21 2.28
C SER A 733 25.63 35.08 3.49
N PHE A 734 25.06 36.28 3.43
CA PHE A 734 25.08 37.27 4.52
C PHE A 734 23.79 37.11 5.32
N ILE A 735 23.91 36.43 6.48
CA ILE A 735 22.77 35.98 7.28
C ILE A 735 22.54 36.94 8.45
N ASP A 736 21.27 37.21 8.73
CA ASP A 736 20.77 38.17 9.71
C ASP A 736 21.44 39.56 9.57
N PRO A 737 21.24 40.26 8.42
CA PRO A 737 21.91 41.52 8.05
C PRO A 737 21.55 42.78 8.86
#